data_AF-A0A293L9U4-F1
#
_entry.id   AF-A0A293L9U4-F1
#
_cell.length_a   1.000
_cell.length_b   1.000
_cell.length_c   1.000
_cell.angle_alpha   90.00
_cell.angle_beta   90.00
_cell.angle_gamma   90.00
#
_symmetry.space_group_name_H-M   'P 1'
#
loop_
_entity.id
_entity.type
_entity.pdbx_description
1 polymer ?
#
loop_
_entity_poly.entity_id
_entity_poly.type
_entity_poly.pdbx_seq_one_letter_code
_entity_poly.pdbx_strand_id
1 'polypeptide(L)'
;MTSAEGKPDAGANEADLCISKFPRHDWSLHHQLRSQLGLSDDVDLHCCGGKDRSNGRGCWVLDQLIRLNEIISRGRIQLIEEHPGEVTLCSWNTSCYRSSCLSHRVILFLVEHHSCIVHFNFGRVRQAMMKEILSAMSRRTDLLSFSVTEVIVTSIVTSTGYGLRWGGSSLPCCIEQGIIDLIDDCNSLTAFELHEDKMRPSGAERLGLILSHKRSLKKLSLRNEYGIRVFLESCSKQSPDDVNLEHICFPNCNSMCMTHLAEVLVTNTTITYLDLSGNRWLSYGCSKDDGITAIARALHSSKSVETLILVNASIGPRGLKALADMLLENTSLSSLDISQNYVPSDECVHVAEAVRSTTTLKMLKLHDCRICFAGVKSILLALKENCSGLSVDFGSHWSIDCTPLEVLDLILAEKVDRVPFNWTAGIIKKIGYIPEWCQEVRVSLSNDNLRANKLLELKQYLQSASAKVSSLNVRCSEGSEQVCLRLAGLLSRRGTIEELELNCKPVHVNVLKEFAEAAAANTRLRKLRFGMFTRQGMARPVGIIKSIPLADTLRKSKTLEAMECDLIFNRHALREFSKHLEENYALTELKFCIRNENFDIVRKRHHIGRRNTVLQQQALHFVLCDTMVRRWAEAFSLTHDTATLRRKVQEATGKCAEDAECLVRAKWFTLCINFFKITEVVKERIVCNLSSPGAMQIDRLDLPLLAHVASFLKVHDIKVDSSHPR
;
A
#
# COMPACT_ATOMS: atom_id res chain seq x y z
N MET A 1 21.82 -48.03 -42.62
CA MET A 1 22.65 -46.84 -42.34
C MET A 1 21.71 -45.68 -42.02
N THR A 2 21.90 -45.10 -40.83
CA THR A 2 21.46 -43.76 -40.32
C THR A 2 19.95 -43.44 -40.37
N SER A 3 19.17 -43.61 -39.30
CA SER A 3 19.06 -42.80 -38.06
C SER A 3 18.35 -41.45 -38.25
N ALA A 4 17.04 -41.42 -37.95
CA ALA A 4 16.28 -40.21 -37.63
C ALA A 4 15.32 -40.53 -36.48
N GLU A 5 15.82 -40.44 -35.25
CA GLU A 5 14.99 -40.47 -34.04
C GLU A 5 14.34 -39.09 -33.85
N GLY A 6 13.03 -39.01 -34.08
CA GLY A 6 12.20 -37.91 -33.63
C GLY A 6 11.92 -38.05 -32.14
N LYS A 7 12.38 -37.08 -31.34
CA LYS A 7 11.93 -36.90 -29.95
C LYS A 7 10.42 -36.64 -29.92
N PRO A 8 9.63 -37.32 -29.09
CA PRO A 8 8.28 -36.86 -28.79
C PRO A 8 8.36 -35.62 -27.88
N ASP A 9 7.61 -34.58 -28.25
CA ASP A 9 7.40 -33.36 -27.47
C ASP A 9 6.91 -33.72 -26.05
N ALA A 10 7.79 -33.53 -25.07
CA ALA A 10 7.43 -33.45 -23.66
C ALA A 10 6.74 -32.09 -23.40
N GLY A 11 5.49 -32.00 -23.84
CA GLY A 11 4.64 -30.81 -23.78
C GLY A 11 3.28 -31.11 -23.16
N ALA A 12 3.21 -31.96 -22.13
CA ALA A 12 2.03 -32.16 -21.30
C ALA A 12 2.45 -32.79 -19.96
N ASN A 13 1.76 -32.40 -18.88
CA ASN A 13 1.78 -32.99 -17.52
C ASN A 13 2.85 -32.49 -16.52
N GLU A 14 2.72 -31.26 -16.04
CA GLU A 14 3.16 -30.89 -14.67
C GLU A 14 2.14 -30.02 -13.88
N ALA A 15 0.94 -29.76 -14.43
CA ALA A 15 -0.10 -28.96 -13.76
C ALA A 15 -1.08 -29.77 -12.86
N ASP A 16 -1.04 -31.11 -12.90
CA ASP A 16 -1.94 -31.97 -12.12
C ASP A 16 -1.32 -32.61 -10.87
N LEU A 17 -0.03 -32.36 -10.59
CA LEU A 17 0.68 -32.96 -9.45
C LEU A 17 0.35 -32.35 -8.07
N CYS A 18 -0.55 -31.35 -7.99
CA CYS A 18 -1.06 -30.83 -6.71
C CYS A 18 -2.43 -31.38 -6.30
N ILE A 19 -3.08 -32.21 -7.13
CA ILE A 19 -4.40 -32.80 -6.80
C ILE A 19 -4.25 -34.21 -6.18
N SER A 20 -3.14 -34.91 -6.39
CA SER A 20 -2.95 -36.29 -5.92
C SER A 20 -2.62 -36.48 -4.43
N LYS A 21 -2.50 -35.40 -3.65
CA LYS A 21 -2.38 -35.46 -2.16
C LYS A 21 -3.63 -34.98 -1.41
N PHE A 22 -4.73 -34.74 -2.11
CA PHE A 22 -6.00 -34.38 -1.48
C PHE A 22 -7.09 -35.31 -1.99
N PRO A 23 -7.33 -36.45 -1.32
CA PRO A 23 -8.38 -37.37 -1.73
C PRO A 23 -9.74 -36.68 -1.65
N ARG A 24 -10.57 -36.92 -2.67
CA ARG A 24 -11.97 -36.49 -2.80
C ARG A 24 -12.92 -37.15 -1.78
N HIS A 25 -12.40 -37.78 -0.72
CA HIS A 25 -13.17 -38.53 0.26
C HIS A 25 -12.89 -38.03 1.68
N ASP A 26 -13.92 -37.43 2.27
CA ASP A 26 -14.24 -37.37 3.71
C ASP A 26 -13.10 -37.20 4.73
N TRP A 27 -12.40 -36.07 4.65
CA TRP A 27 -11.89 -35.40 5.86
C TRP A 27 -12.45 -33.98 5.84
N SER A 28 -13.24 -33.62 6.85
CA SER A 28 -13.87 -32.29 6.94
C SER A 28 -12.79 -31.20 6.87
N LEU A 29 -13.07 -30.08 6.19
CA LEU A 29 -12.20 -28.90 6.13
C LEU A 29 -11.64 -28.54 7.52
N HIS A 30 -12.47 -28.75 8.55
CA HIS A 30 -12.15 -28.61 9.97
C HIS A 30 -10.97 -29.47 10.42
N HIS A 31 -11.00 -30.78 10.16
CA HIS A 31 -9.89 -31.65 10.57
C HIS A 31 -8.58 -31.27 9.88
N GLN A 32 -8.65 -30.88 8.60
CA GLN A 32 -7.47 -30.42 7.86
C GLN A 32 -6.89 -29.12 8.43
N LEU A 33 -7.75 -28.13 8.74
CA LEU A 33 -7.33 -26.88 9.36
C LEU A 33 -6.77 -27.11 10.77
N ARG A 34 -7.44 -27.91 11.62
CA ARG A 34 -6.95 -28.25 12.97
C ARG A 34 -5.57 -28.89 12.93
N SER A 35 -5.40 -29.90 12.10
CA SER A 35 -4.13 -30.61 11.93
C SER A 35 -3.00 -29.69 11.46
N GLN A 36 -3.26 -28.78 10.51
CA GLN A 36 -2.24 -27.86 9.99
C GLN A 36 -1.90 -26.72 10.96
N LEU A 37 -2.88 -26.27 11.77
CA LEU A 37 -2.68 -25.22 12.76
C LEU A 37 -2.13 -25.76 14.09
N GLY A 38 -2.14 -27.08 14.28
CA GLY A 38 -1.78 -27.74 15.54
C GLY A 38 -2.78 -27.45 16.65
N LEU A 39 -4.06 -27.30 16.31
CA LEU A 39 -5.14 -27.07 17.27
C LEU A 39 -5.59 -28.40 17.88
N SER A 40 -6.03 -28.40 19.15
CA SER A 40 -6.66 -29.57 19.76
C SER A 40 -8.00 -29.87 19.09
N ASP A 41 -8.46 -31.13 19.21
CA ASP A 41 -9.74 -31.56 18.64
C ASP A 41 -10.93 -30.80 19.22
N ASP A 42 -10.75 -30.24 20.42
CA ASP A 42 -11.76 -29.49 21.18
C ASP A 42 -11.94 -28.04 20.68
N VAL A 43 -11.03 -27.52 19.85
CA VAL A 43 -11.15 -26.15 19.31
C VAL A 43 -12.29 -26.11 18.29
N ASP A 44 -13.39 -25.48 18.66
CA ASP A 44 -14.48 -25.20 17.73
C ASP A 44 -14.05 -24.15 16.70
N LEU A 45 -13.91 -24.59 15.46
CA LEU A 45 -13.54 -23.72 14.36
C LEU A 45 -14.70 -22.83 13.92
N HIS A 46 -15.95 -23.15 14.27
CA HIS A 46 -17.14 -22.36 13.94
C HIS A 46 -17.35 -21.13 14.86
N CYS A 47 -16.43 -20.88 15.81
CA CYS A 47 -16.66 -19.89 16.85
C CYS A 47 -16.45 -18.44 16.37
N CYS A 48 -17.55 -17.67 16.44
CA CYS A 48 -17.63 -16.37 17.13
C CYS A 48 -19.09 -16.07 17.55
N GLY A 49 -19.66 -16.91 18.41
CA GLY A 49 -20.99 -16.70 19.00
C GLY A 49 -20.93 -15.70 20.16
N GLY A 50 -20.93 -14.40 19.84
CA GLY A 50 -21.29 -13.29 20.73
C GLY A 50 -20.80 -13.35 22.19
N LYS A 51 -19.59 -12.82 22.45
CA LYS A 51 -19.23 -12.18 23.73
C LYS A 51 -17.98 -11.32 23.51
N ASP A 52 -18.21 -10.02 23.52
CA ASP A 52 -17.21 -8.95 23.65
C ASP A 52 -16.16 -8.80 22.52
N ARG A 53 -16.57 -8.21 21.39
CA ARG A 53 -15.67 -7.76 20.30
C ARG A 53 -14.60 -6.77 20.78
N SER A 54 -14.90 -6.02 21.84
CA SER A 54 -14.10 -4.90 22.36
C SER A 54 -12.74 -5.30 22.95
N ASN A 55 -12.59 -6.55 23.41
CA ASN A 55 -11.41 -7.01 24.14
C ASN A 55 -10.50 -7.96 23.33
N GLY A 56 -10.86 -8.28 22.08
CA GLY A 56 -10.04 -9.12 21.19
C GLY A 56 -9.85 -10.56 21.66
N ARG A 57 -10.59 -11.05 22.67
CA ARG A 57 -10.49 -12.43 23.18
C ARG A 57 -11.52 -13.34 22.51
N GLY A 58 -11.13 -14.58 22.20
CA GLY A 58 -12.06 -15.68 21.93
C GLY A 58 -12.27 -16.10 20.47
N CYS A 59 -11.67 -15.43 19.49
CA CYS A 59 -11.67 -15.91 18.11
C CYS A 59 -10.33 -16.54 17.74
N TRP A 60 -10.33 -17.85 17.41
CA TRP A 60 -9.11 -18.56 17.04
C TRP A 60 -8.43 -17.95 15.80
N VAL A 61 -9.20 -17.34 14.88
CA VAL A 61 -8.65 -16.67 13.69
C VAL A 61 -7.73 -15.52 14.07
N LEU A 62 -8.08 -14.76 15.10
CA LEU A 62 -7.25 -13.66 15.60
C LEU A 62 -5.97 -14.19 16.27
N ASP A 63 -6.10 -15.27 17.05
CA ASP A 63 -4.96 -15.86 17.78
C ASP A 63 -4.01 -16.64 16.86
N GLN A 64 -4.53 -17.18 15.76
CA GLN A 64 -3.75 -17.92 14.75
C GLN A 64 -3.52 -17.13 13.47
N LEU A 65 -3.73 -15.81 13.47
CA LEU A 65 -3.76 -14.99 12.25
C LEU A 65 -2.52 -15.18 11.36
N ILE A 66 -1.33 -15.25 11.97
CA ILE A 66 -0.05 -15.45 11.26
C ILE A 66 0.05 -16.86 10.68
N ARG A 67 -0.26 -17.90 11.46
CA ARG A 67 -0.21 -19.30 11.01
C ARG A 67 -1.27 -19.60 9.96
N LEU A 68 -2.47 -19.08 10.16
CA LEU A 68 -3.55 -19.17 9.19
C LEU A 68 -3.15 -18.50 7.87
N ASN A 69 -2.56 -17.29 7.92
CA ASN A 69 -2.00 -16.62 6.75
C ASN A 69 -0.93 -17.45 6.02
N GLU A 70 -0.13 -18.24 6.72
CA GLU A 70 0.80 -19.19 6.10
C GLU A 70 0.08 -20.25 5.26
N ILE A 71 -0.97 -20.85 5.82
CA ILE A 71 -1.78 -21.89 5.17
C ILE A 71 -2.53 -21.32 3.96
N ILE A 72 -3.28 -20.23 4.18
CA ILE A 72 -4.16 -19.66 3.16
C ILE A 72 -3.43 -18.87 2.09
N SER A 73 -2.14 -18.56 2.29
CA SER A 73 -1.31 -17.89 1.28
C SER A 73 -1.28 -18.62 -0.06
N ARG A 74 -1.44 -19.95 -0.05
CA ARG A 74 -1.58 -20.82 -1.24
C ARG A 74 -2.78 -20.43 -2.11
N GLY A 75 -3.84 -19.94 -1.48
CA GLY A 75 -5.07 -19.48 -2.13
C GLY A 75 -5.01 -18.04 -2.64
N ARG A 76 -3.86 -17.36 -2.53
CA ARG A 76 -3.71 -15.93 -2.85
C ARG A 76 -4.68 -15.02 -2.07
N ILE A 77 -4.92 -15.38 -0.81
CA ILE A 77 -5.67 -14.58 0.15
C ILE A 77 -4.81 -14.24 1.38
N GLN A 78 -5.22 -13.22 2.11
CA GLN A 78 -4.58 -12.75 3.34
C GLN A 78 -5.64 -12.21 4.29
N LEU A 79 -5.40 -12.36 5.59
CA LEU A 79 -6.14 -11.72 6.66
C LEU A 79 -5.26 -10.64 7.32
N ILE A 80 -5.80 -9.45 7.57
CA ILE A 80 -5.11 -8.32 8.20
C ILE A 80 -5.99 -7.76 9.32
N GLU A 81 -5.47 -7.62 10.54
CA GLU A 81 -6.15 -6.94 11.65
C GLU A 81 -5.74 -5.45 11.60
N GLU A 82 -6.51 -4.61 10.89
CA GLU A 82 -6.21 -3.17 10.75
C GLU A 82 -6.62 -2.38 12.00
N HIS A 83 -7.72 -2.80 12.62
CA HIS A 83 -8.21 -2.31 13.90
C HIS A 83 -8.33 -3.47 14.89
N PRO A 84 -8.19 -3.21 16.21
CA PRO A 84 -8.31 -4.23 17.24
C PRO A 84 -9.56 -5.10 17.10
N GLY A 85 -9.39 -6.40 16.82
CA GLY A 85 -10.51 -7.34 16.67
C GLY A 85 -11.26 -7.32 15.34
N GLU A 86 -10.93 -6.39 14.44
CA GLU A 86 -11.54 -6.26 13.11
C GLU A 86 -10.57 -6.75 12.03
N VAL A 87 -10.98 -7.75 11.26
CA VAL A 87 -10.14 -8.43 10.28
C VAL A 87 -10.63 -8.15 8.86
N THR A 88 -9.68 -7.82 8.00
CA THR A 88 -9.84 -7.67 6.55
C THR A 88 -9.43 -8.95 5.84
N LEU A 89 -10.35 -9.57 5.10
CA LEU A 89 -10.05 -10.62 4.14
C LEU A 89 -9.72 -10.01 2.77
N CYS A 90 -8.45 -10.11 2.36
CA CYS A 90 -7.95 -9.56 1.10
C CYS A 90 -7.67 -10.67 0.08
N SER A 91 -8.07 -10.49 -1.19
CA SER A 91 -7.61 -11.30 -2.32
C SER A 91 -6.65 -10.53 -3.23
N TRP A 92 -5.74 -11.25 -3.89
CA TRP A 92 -4.64 -10.62 -4.60
C TRP A 92 -5.03 -10.00 -5.95
N ASN A 93 -4.37 -8.88 -6.29
CA ASN A 93 -4.54 -8.08 -7.51
C ASN A 93 -4.00 -8.76 -8.81
N THR A 94 -3.93 -10.09 -8.83
CA THR A 94 -3.69 -10.90 -10.03
C THR A 94 -4.55 -12.17 -9.94
N SER A 95 -5.78 -12.04 -10.42
CA SER A 95 -6.70 -13.12 -10.80
C SER A 95 -6.78 -14.32 -9.84
N CYS A 96 -7.92 -14.49 -9.16
CA CYS A 96 -8.33 -15.77 -8.54
C CYS A 96 -8.62 -16.87 -9.60
N TYR A 97 -7.98 -16.84 -10.77
CA TYR A 97 -8.24 -17.76 -11.88
C TYR A 97 -7.59 -19.14 -11.71
N ARG A 98 -6.57 -19.26 -10.87
CA ARG A 98 -5.88 -20.53 -10.60
C ARG A 98 -6.00 -20.97 -9.14
N SER A 99 -6.98 -20.42 -8.42
CA SER A 99 -7.15 -20.75 -7.02
C SER A 99 -7.61 -22.22 -6.89
N SER A 100 -6.93 -22.99 -6.03
CA SER A 100 -7.25 -24.39 -5.75
C SER A 100 -8.63 -24.49 -5.07
N CYS A 101 -9.36 -25.59 -5.24
CA CYS A 101 -10.67 -25.80 -4.59
C CYS A 101 -10.64 -25.56 -3.06
N LEU A 102 -9.48 -25.76 -2.42
CA LEU A 102 -9.28 -25.51 -1.00
C LEU A 102 -9.41 -24.02 -0.64
N SER A 103 -8.85 -23.11 -1.45
CA SER A 103 -8.93 -21.66 -1.19
C SER A 103 -10.37 -21.15 -1.25
N HIS A 104 -11.18 -21.70 -2.15
CA HIS A 104 -12.60 -21.38 -2.26
C HIS A 104 -13.36 -21.80 -1.00
N ARG A 105 -13.20 -23.05 -0.55
CA ARG A 105 -13.85 -23.57 0.66
C ARG A 105 -13.43 -22.83 1.92
N VAL A 106 -12.16 -22.44 2.03
CA VAL A 106 -11.67 -21.65 3.16
C VAL A 106 -12.30 -20.26 3.17
N ILE A 107 -12.43 -19.59 2.02
CA ILE A 107 -13.08 -18.27 1.96
C ILE A 107 -14.53 -18.37 2.41
N LEU A 108 -15.29 -19.34 1.89
CA LEU A 108 -16.69 -19.53 2.29
C LEU A 108 -16.80 -19.83 3.78
N PHE A 109 -15.96 -20.74 4.30
CA PHE A 109 -15.90 -21.05 5.72
C PHE A 109 -15.60 -19.80 6.58
N LEU A 110 -14.63 -18.98 6.18
CA LEU A 110 -14.27 -17.75 6.87
C LEU A 110 -15.41 -16.71 6.84
N VAL A 111 -16.08 -16.57 5.70
CA VAL A 111 -17.22 -15.67 5.53
C VAL A 111 -18.40 -16.11 6.40
N GLU A 112 -18.72 -17.41 6.44
CA GLU A 112 -19.90 -17.96 7.09
C GLU A 112 -19.80 -18.02 8.62
N HIS A 113 -18.60 -18.22 9.17
CA HIS A 113 -18.45 -18.59 10.59
C HIS A 113 -17.65 -17.59 11.44
N HIS A 114 -17.04 -16.55 10.86
CA HIS A 114 -16.17 -15.64 11.61
C HIS A 114 -16.62 -14.18 11.56
N SER A 115 -17.29 -13.74 12.63
CA SER A 115 -17.77 -12.37 12.79
C SER A 115 -16.68 -11.33 13.05
N CYS A 116 -15.44 -11.76 13.34
CA CYS A 116 -14.30 -10.84 13.42
C CYS A 116 -13.86 -10.36 12.04
N ILE A 117 -14.20 -11.08 10.96
CA ILE A 117 -13.89 -10.67 9.59
C ILE A 117 -15.01 -9.76 9.12
N VAL A 118 -14.82 -8.46 9.21
CA VAL A 118 -15.85 -7.45 8.91
C VAL A 118 -15.53 -6.62 7.67
N HIS A 119 -14.31 -6.75 7.16
CA HIS A 119 -13.85 -6.07 5.95
C HIS A 119 -13.50 -7.09 4.86
N PHE A 120 -13.97 -6.84 3.64
CA PHE A 120 -13.75 -7.72 2.50
C PHE A 120 -13.19 -6.92 1.33
N ASN A 121 -11.98 -7.25 0.88
CA ASN A 121 -11.34 -6.61 -0.27
C ASN A 121 -10.95 -7.66 -1.29
N PHE A 122 -11.69 -7.72 -2.38
CA PHE A 122 -11.43 -8.64 -3.47
C PHE A 122 -10.92 -7.91 -4.71
N GLY A 123 -9.76 -8.34 -5.23
CA GLY A 123 -9.26 -7.85 -6.51
C GLY A 123 -10.10 -8.38 -7.69
N ARG A 124 -9.60 -9.44 -8.35
CA ARG A 124 -10.30 -10.07 -9.49
C ARG A 124 -10.91 -11.42 -9.12
N VAL A 125 -12.24 -11.52 -9.14
CA VAL A 125 -13.01 -12.72 -8.71
C VAL A 125 -13.78 -13.34 -9.88
N ARG A 126 -13.86 -14.67 -9.97
CA ARG A 126 -14.72 -15.31 -10.97
C ARG A 126 -16.19 -15.20 -10.58
N GLN A 127 -17.07 -15.07 -11.57
CA GLN A 127 -18.51 -14.99 -11.35
C GLN A 127 -19.09 -16.13 -10.46
N ALA A 128 -18.66 -17.39 -10.65
CA ALA A 128 -19.17 -18.52 -9.88
C ALA A 128 -18.82 -18.42 -8.39
N MET A 129 -17.56 -18.06 -8.10
CA MET A 129 -17.07 -17.85 -6.74
C MET A 129 -17.72 -16.61 -6.10
N MET A 130 -17.88 -15.52 -6.87
CA MET A 130 -18.55 -14.32 -6.40
C MET A 130 -20.00 -14.61 -5.98
N LYS A 131 -20.73 -15.42 -6.76
CA LYS A 131 -22.08 -15.84 -6.42
C LYS A 131 -22.15 -16.60 -5.08
N GLU A 132 -21.21 -17.53 -4.85
CA GLU A 132 -21.16 -18.29 -3.60
C GLU A 132 -20.77 -17.39 -2.40
N ILE A 133 -19.81 -16.48 -2.59
CA ILE A 133 -19.43 -15.50 -1.57
C ILE A 133 -20.63 -14.61 -1.18
N LEU A 134 -21.35 -14.05 -2.17
CA LEU A 134 -22.53 -13.23 -1.91
C LEU A 134 -23.62 -14.03 -1.20
N SER A 135 -23.84 -15.29 -1.59
CA SER A 135 -24.79 -16.17 -0.92
C SER A 135 -24.40 -16.42 0.54
N ALA A 136 -23.12 -16.62 0.84
CA ALA A 136 -22.62 -16.77 2.20
C ALA A 136 -22.75 -15.47 3.01
N MET A 137 -22.48 -14.32 2.38
CA MET A 137 -22.58 -13.00 3.00
C MET A 137 -24.01 -12.54 3.26
N SER A 138 -25.01 -13.02 2.51
CA SER A 138 -26.43 -12.64 2.70
C SER A 138 -26.96 -12.87 4.12
N ARG A 139 -26.30 -13.72 4.90
CA ARG A 139 -26.66 -13.99 6.31
C ARG A 139 -26.00 -13.04 7.30
N ARG A 140 -25.18 -12.10 6.81
CA ARG A 140 -24.36 -11.21 7.64
C ARG A 140 -24.84 -9.78 7.54
N THR A 141 -25.08 -9.18 8.70
CA THR A 141 -25.48 -7.77 8.85
C THR A 141 -24.40 -6.92 9.51
N ASP A 142 -23.25 -7.50 9.83
CA ASP A 142 -22.18 -6.92 10.65
C ASP A 142 -20.93 -6.52 9.85
N LEU A 143 -21.06 -6.42 8.52
CA LEU A 143 -19.99 -6.02 7.62
C LEU A 143 -19.72 -4.52 7.75
N LEU A 144 -18.46 -4.15 7.82
CA LEU A 144 -18.02 -2.75 7.86
C LEU A 144 -17.49 -2.30 6.50
N SER A 145 -16.83 -3.17 5.74
CA SER A 145 -16.44 -2.82 4.36
C SER A 145 -16.54 -3.95 3.35
N PHE A 146 -16.85 -3.57 2.11
CA PHE A 146 -16.89 -4.47 0.97
C PHE A 146 -16.32 -3.79 -0.28
N SER A 147 -15.29 -4.39 -0.87
CA SER A 147 -14.58 -3.89 -2.05
C SER A 147 -14.40 -5.00 -3.08
N VAL A 148 -14.74 -4.72 -4.35
CA VAL A 148 -14.48 -5.62 -5.49
C VAL A 148 -13.94 -4.83 -6.67
N THR A 149 -12.75 -5.21 -7.17
CA THR A 149 -12.14 -4.54 -8.32
C THR A 149 -12.73 -4.99 -9.66
N GLU A 150 -12.86 -6.30 -9.88
CA GLU A 150 -13.40 -6.84 -11.14
C GLU A 150 -13.98 -8.25 -10.95
N VAL A 151 -15.14 -8.51 -11.58
CA VAL A 151 -15.74 -9.84 -11.72
C VAL A 151 -15.49 -10.39 -13.13
N ILE A 152 -14.74 -11.47 -13.19
CA ILE A 152 -14.41 -12.15 -14.45
C ILE A 152 -15.60 -13.02 -14.86
N VAL A 153 -16.25 -12.60 -15.94
CA VAL A 153 -17.29 -13.35 -16.65
C VAL A 153 -16.63 -14.13 -17.79
N THR A 154 -16.60 -15.47 -17.71
CA THR A 154 -16.08 -16.31 -18.80
C THR A 154 -17.14 -16.42 -19.89
N SER A 155 -16.95 -15.74 -21.01
CA SER A 155 -17.68 -16.05 -22.24
C SER A 155 -17.10 -17.32 -22.87
N ILE A 156 -17.96 -18.25 -23.27
CA ILE A 156 -17.57 -19.38 -24.12
C ILE A 156 -17.09 -18.79 -25.44
N VAL A 157 -15.86 -19.10 -25.84
CA VAL A 157 -15.34 -18.79 -27.17
C VAL A 157 -16.09 -19.66 -28.17
N THR A 158 -17.10 -19.11 -28.86
CA THR A 158 -17.56 -19.70 -30.12
C THR A 158 -16.56 -19.28 -31.19
N SER A 159 -15.73 -20.22 -31.64
CA SER A 159 -14.76 -20.01 -32.70
C SER A 159 -15.46 -19.76 -34.04
N THR A 160 -15.74 -18.51 -34.36
CA THR A 160 -16.02 -18.11 -35.75
C THR A 160 -14.83 -17.32 -36.26
N GLY A 161 -14.06 -17.98 -37.14
CA GLY A 161 -12.87 -17.64 -37.94
C GLY A 161 -12.39 -16.22 -38.24
N TYR A 162 -12.80 -15.14 -37.56
CA TYR A 162 -12.27 -13.80 -37.79
C TYR A 162 -12.12 -13.02 -36.47
N GLY A 163 -10.88 -12.85 -36.02
CA GLY A 163 -10.48 -11.83 -35.03
C GLY A 163 -11.07 -11.96 -33.62
N LEU A 164 -10.22 -12.30 -32.64
CA LEU A 164 -10.57 -12.26 -31.22
C LEU A 164 -10.95 -10.82 -30.78
N ARG A 165 -12.24 -10.48 -30.83
CA ARG A 165 -12.80 -9.35 -30.07
C ARG A 165 -13.26 -9.88 -28.72
N TRP A 166 -12.60 -9.44 -27.64
CA TRP A 166 -13.06 -9.63 -26.27
C TRP A 166 -14.29 -8.75 -26.04
N GLY A 167 -15.48 -9.26 -26.35
CA GLY A 167 -16.76 -8.57 -26.17
C GLY A 167 -17.27 -8.63 -24.73
N GLY A 168 -17.65 -7.46 -24.20
CA GLY A 168 -18.19 -7.27 -22.85
C GLY A 168 -19.52 -7.99 -22.62
N SER A 169 -19.49 -8.99 -21.73
CA SER A 169 -20.70 -9.51 -21.10
C SER A 169 -20.99 -8.69 -19.86
N SER A 170 -22.25 -8.27 -19.69
CA SER A 170 -22.71 -7.62 -18.47
C SER A 170 -22.60 -8.58 -17.28
N LEU A 171 -22.57 -8.02 -16.07
CA LEU A 171 -22.60 -8.82 -14.86
C LEU A 171 -23.88 -9.70 -14.83
N PRO A 172 -23.79 -10.99 -14.45
CA PRO A 172 -24.97 -11.83 -14.30
C PRO A 172 -25.98 -11.26 -13.29
N CYS A 173 -27.28 -11.34 -13.59
CA CYS A 173 -28.35 -10.80 -12.74
C CYS A 173 -28.27 -11.25 -11.27
N CYS A 174 -27.88 -12.51 -11.04
CA CYS A 174 -27.78 -13.07 -9.70
C CYS A 174 -26.65 -12.46 -8.87
N ILE A 175 -25.57 -12.00 -9.52
CA ILE A 175 -24.48 -11.31 -8.83
C ILE A 175 -24.87 -9.87 -8.56
N GLU A 176 -25.50 -9.20 -9.53
CA GLU A 176 -26.04 -7.85 -9.31
C GLU A 176 -27.03 -7.82 -8.16
N GLN A 177 -27.99 -8.75 -8.14
CA GLN A 177 -28.97 -8.85 -7.07
C GLN A 177 -28.30 -9.21 -5.73
N GLY A 178 -27.34 -10.13 -5.72
CA GLY A 178 -26.62 -10.46 -4.49
C GLY A 178 -25.82 -9.30 -3.91
N ILE A 179 -25.24 -8.42 -4.75
CA ILE A 179 -24.58 -7.17 -4.28
C ILE A 179 -25.62 -6.21 -3.70
N ILE A 180 -26.77 -6.07 -4.38
CA ILE A 180 -27.86 -5.20 -3.92
C ILE A 180 -28.40 -5.67 -2.56
N ASP A 181 -28.72 -6.96 -2.44
CA ASP A 181 -29.25 -7.56 -1.20
C ASP A 181 -28.26 -7.41 -0.04
N LEU A 182 -26.97 -7.66 -0.30
CA LEU A 182 -25.90 -7.47 0.68
C LEU A 182 -25.90 -6.06 1.28
N ILE A 183 -26.03 -5.05 0.43
CA ILE A 183 -25.97 -3.66 0.86
C ILE A 183 -27.28 -3.28 1.55
N ASP A 184 -28.41 -3.73 1.04
CA ASP A 184 -29.73 -3.46 1.61
C ASP A 184 -29.82 -3.98 3.06
N ASP A 185 -29.39 -5.22 3.27
CA ASP A 185 -29.43 -5.90 4.57
C ASP A 185 -28.35 -5.39 5.56
N CYS A 186 -27.21 -4.89 5.05
CA CYS A 186 -26.09 -4.46 5.90
C CYS A 186 -26.14 -2.97 6.22
N ASN A 187 -26.66 -2.62 7.40
CA ASN A 187 -26.70 -1.23 7.88
C ASN A 187 -25.42 -0.75 8.55
N SER A 188 -24.48 -1.66 8.88
CA SER A 188 -23.19 -1.31 9.50
C SER A 188 -22.11 -0.88 8.50
N LEU A 189 -22.40 -0.92 7.20
CA LEU A 189 -21.41 -0.71 6.14
C LEU A 189 -20.87 0.74 6.15
N THR A 190 -19.60 0.90 6.50
CA THR A 190 -18.91 2.19 6.52
C THR A 190 -18.10 2.45 5.25
N ALA A 191 -17.73 1.42 4.50
CA ALA A 191 -17.00 1.57 3.24
C ALA A 191 -17.49 0.61 2.15
N PHE A 192 -17.78 1.13 0.96
CA PHE A 192 -18.19 0.35 -0.20
C PHE A 192 -17.41 0.74 -1.45
N GLU A 193 -16.82 -0.22 -2.14
CA GLU A 193 -16.05 0.00 -3.35
C GLU A 193 -16.43 -1.02 -4.44
N LEU A 194 -16.91 -0.53 -5.57
CA LEU A 194 -17.22 -1.35 -6.73
C LEU A 194 -16.60 -0.73 -7.98
N HIS A 195 -15.42 -1.24 -8.35
CA HIS A 195 -14.71 -0.80 -9.57
C HIS A 195 -15.10 -1.59 -10.82
N GLU A 196 -16.06 -2.50 -10.69
CA GLU A 196 -16.70 -3.20 -11.80
C GLU A 196 -17.65 -2.24 -12.54
N ASP A 197 -17.44 -2.06 -13.84
CA ASP A 197 -18.24 -1.18 -14.68
C ASP A 197 -19.34 -1.91 -15.45
N LYS A 198 -19.32 -3.26 -15.50
CA LYS A 198 -20.25 -4.08 -16.29
C LYS A 198 -21.63 -4.31 -15.66
N MET A 199 -21.95 -3.63 -14.56
CA MET A 199 -23.30 -3.68 -13.98
C MET A 199 -24.31 -3.06 -14.95
N ARG A 200 -25.45 -3.74 -15.15
CA ARG A 200 -26.52 -3.24 -16.02
C ARG A 200 -27.12 -1.94 -15.44
N PRO A 201 -27.62 -1.02 -16.29
CA PRO A 201 -28.18 0.25 -15.85
C PRO A 201 -29.21 0.09 -14.72
N SER A 202 -30.23 -0.77 -14.90
CA SER A 202 -31.26 -1.01 -13.87
C SER A 202 -30.70 -1.49 -12.51
N GLY A 203 -29.69 -2.35 -12.52
CA GLY A 203 -29.04 -2.82 -11.29
C GLY A 203 -28.20 -1.72 -10.65
N ALA A 204 -27.48 -0.94 -11.46
CA ALA A 204 -26.67 0.18 -10.98
C ALA A 204 -27.53 1.32 -10.41
N GLU A 205 -28.67 1.64 -11.03
CA GLU A 205 -29.62 2.64 -10.51
C GLU A 205 -30.18 2.22 -9.16
N ARG A 206 -30.59 0.96 -9.00
CA ARG A 206 -31.06 0.43 -7.72
C ARG A 206 -29.96 0.44 -6.66
N LEU A 207 -28.74 0.07 -7.03
CA LEU A 207 -27.57 0.15 -6.17
C LEU A 207 -27.33 1.59 -5.68
N GLY A 208 -27.32 2.57 -6.60
CA GLY A 208 -27.14 3.99 -6.28
C GLY A 208 -28.21 4.51 -5.32
N LEU A 209 -29.47 4.14 -5.54
CA LEU A 209 -30.58 4.52 -4.67
C LEU A 209 -30.41 3.96 -3.25
N ILE A 210 -30.09 2.68 -3.09
CA ILE A 210 -29.91 2.06 -1.76
C ILE A 210 -28.74 2.70 -1.04
N LEU A 211 -27.60 2.88 -1.71
CA LEU A 211 -26.43 3.53 -1.14
C LEU A 211 -26.71 4.96 -0.66
N SER A 212 -27.57 5.70 -1.37
CA SER A 212 -27.93 7.07 -0.97
C SER A 212 -28.67 7.16 0.36
N HIS A 213 -29.22 6.05 0.88
CA HIS A 213 -29.91 6.02 2.17
C HIS A 213 -29.05 5.41 3.29
N LYS A 214 -27.80 5.01 2.99
CA LYS A 214 -26.89 4.37 3.95
C LYS A 214 -26.14 5.43 4.78
N ARG A 215 -26.75 5.83 5.89
CA ARG A 215 -26.21 6.85 6.83
C ARG A 215 -24.88 6.48 7.50
N SER A 216 -24.55 5.19 7.57
CA SER A 216 -23.28 4.69 8.12
C SER A 216 -22.10 4.81 7.17
N LEU A 217 -22.37 5.04 5.88
CA LEU A 217 -21.35 5.03 4.83
C LEU A 217 -20.47 6.28 4.92
N LYS A 218 -19.17 6.05 5.09
CA LYS A 218 -18.12 7.07 5.13
C LYS A 218 -17.26 7.07 3.87
N LYS A 219 -17.05 5.91 3.25
CA LYS A 219 -16.22 5.77 2.05
C LYS A 219 -17.02 5.12 0.92
N LEU A 220 -17.02 5.76 -0.24
CA LEU A 220 -17.70 5.25 -1.42
C LEU A 220 -16.83 5.37 -2.67
N SER A 221 -16.62 4.26 -3.36
CA SER A 221 -16.09 4.25 -4.73
C SER A 221 -16.99 3.47 -5.65
N LEU A 222 -17.42 4.10 -6.74
CA LEU A 222 -18.22 3.46 -7.78
C LEU A 222 -17.64 3.85 -9.12
N ARG A 223 -17.61 2.89 -10.06
CA ARG A 223 -17.18 3.15 -11.44
C ARG A 223 -18.31 3.24 -12.46
N ASN A 224 -19.48 2.69 -12.12
CA ASN A 224 -20.63 2.69 -13.02
C ASN A 224 -21.38 4.02 -12.96
N GLU A 225 -21.41 4.73 -14.09
CA GLU A 225 -22.00 6.07 -14.22
C GLU A 225 -23.48 6.15 -13.78
N TYR A 226 -24.30 5.15 -14.11
CA TYR A 226 -25.73 5.15 -13.77
C TYR A 226 -25.97 5.11 -12.26
N GLY A 227 -25.19 4.27 -11.55
CA GLY A 227 -25.27 4.18 -10.10
C GLY A 227 -24.78 5.45 -9.42
N ILE A 228 -23.69 6.05 -9.91
CA ILE A 228 -23.19 7.34 -9.39
C ILE A 228 -24.22 8.45 -9.60
N ARG A 229 -24.83 8.53 -10.79
CA ARG A 229 -25.84 9.52 -11.11
C ARG A 229 -27.03 9.45 -10.15
N VAL A 230 -27.63 8.27 -10.00
CA VAL A 230 -28.81 8.08 -9.12
C VAL A 230 -28.45 8.30 -7.66
N PHE A 231 -27.27 7.86 -7.24
CA PHE A 231 -26.75 8.12 -5.90
C PHE A 231 -26.70 9.64 -5.63
N LEU A 232 -26.02 10.40 -6.49
CA LEU A 232 -25.85 11.84 -6.32
C LEU A 232 -27.16 12.62 -6.45
N GLU A 233 -28.02 12.25 -7.41
CA GLU A 233 -29.34 12.86 -7.58
C GLU A 233 -30.24 12.62 -6.35
N SER A 234 -30.12 11.46 -5.71
CA SER A 234 -30.86 11.17 -4.48
C SER A 234 -30.28 11.96 -3.30
N CYS A 235 -28.95 12.01 -3.17
CA CYS A 235 -28.27 12.78 -2.12
C CYS A 235 -28.53 14.28 -2.22
N SER A 236 -28.61 14.87 -3.42
CA SER A 236 -28.87 16.32 -3.57
C SER A 236 -30.29 16.72 -3.14
N LYS A 237 -31.20 15.76 -3.00
CA LYS A 237 -32.58 15.96 -2.51
C LYS A 237 -32.75 15.66 -1.01
N GLN A 238 -31.73 15.11 -0.35
CA GLN A 238 -31.77 14.74 1.07
C GLN A 238 -31.28 15.89 1.97
N SER A 239 -31.48 15.74 3.29
CA SER A 239 -30.89 16.67 4.25
C SER A 239 -29.36 16.56 4.23
N PRO A 240 -28.60 17.65 4.34
CA PRO A 240 -27.13 17.60 4.39
C PRO A 240 -26.59 16.67 5.50
N ASP A 241 -27.30 16.57 6.62
CA ASP A 241 -26.94 15.71 7.76
C ASP A 241 -27.11 14.20 7.47
N ASP A 242 -27.84 13.85 6.41
CA ASP A 242 -28.08 12.45 6.03
C ASP A 242 -26.92 11.87 5.20
N VAL A 243 -26.03 12.71 4.65
CA VAL A 243 -24.89 12.32 3.83
C VAL A 243 -23.59 12.48 4.63
N ASN A 244 -23.18 11.42 5.34
CA ASN A 244 -21.97 11.43 6.19
C ASN A 244 -20.72 10.84 5.51
N LEU A 245 -20.56 11.11 4.21
CA LEU A 245 -19.40 10.64 3.45
C LEU A 245 -18.15 11.46 3.79
N GLU A 246 -17.02 10.79 3.95
CA GLU A 246 -15.69 11.37 4.17
C GLU A 246 -14.82 11.23 2.91
N HIS A 247 -14.95 10.10 2.19
CA HIS A 247 -14.13 9.74 1.04
C HIS A 247 -14.97 9.32 -0.17
N ILE A 248 -14.80 10.01 -1.29
CA ILE A 248 -15.48 9.70 -2.55
C ILE A 248 -14.46 9.47 -3.67
N CYS A 249 -14.64 8.39 -4.45
CA CYS A 249 -13.89 8.13 -5.68
C CYS A 249 -14.85 7.76 -6.82
N PHE A 250 -15.07 8.70 -7.74
CA PHE A 250 -16.00 8.58 -8.86
C PHE A 250 -15.31 8.80 -10.21
N PRO A 251 -14.63 7.76 -10.74
CA PRO A 251 -14.13 7.75 -12.11
C PRO A 251 -15.26 7.56 -13.14
N ASN A 252 -14.98 7.89 -14.39
CA ASN A 252 -15.88 7.73 -15.55
C ASN A 252 -17.26 8.44 -15.46
N CYS A 253 -17.35 9.57 -14.77
CA CYS A 253 -18.53 10.43 -14.71
C CYS A 253 -18.54 11.51 -15.80
N ASN A 254 -19.75 11.82 -16.29
CA ASN A 254 -20.01 12.91 -17.22
C ASN A 254 -20.27 14.25 -16.49
N SER A 255 -20.51 15.33 -17.24
CA SER A 255 -20.79 16.66 -16.66
C SER A 255 -22.08 16.71 -15.82
N MET A 256 -23.12 15.97 -16.17
CA MET A 256 -24.39 15.94 -15.43
C MET A 256 -24.24 15.26 -14.07
N CYS A 257 -23.45 14.19 -13.95
CA CYS A 257 -23.13 13.62 -12.64
C CYS A 257 -22.39 14.66 -11.77
N MET A 258 -21.51 15.45 -12.37
CA MET A 258 -20.75 16.46 -11.65
C MET A 258 -21.57 17.66 -11.18
N THR A 259 -22.66 18.02 -11.86
CA THR A 259 -23.56 19.07 -11.35
C THR A 259 -24.26 18.62 -10.07
N HIS A 260 -24.72 17.37 -10.01
CA HIS A 260 -25.30 16.81 -8.77
C HIS A 260 -24.26 16.68 -7.66
N LEU A 261 -23.02 16.28 -7.99
CA LEU A 261 -21.94 16.28 -7.00
C LEU A 261 -21.65 17.69 -6.48
N ALA A 262 -21.64 18.69 -7.36
CA ALA A 262 -21.46 20.08 -6.96
C ALA A 262 -22.56 20.54 -5.99
N GLU A 263 -23.82 20.19 -6.24
CA GLU A 263 -24.95 20.47 -5.32
C GLU A 263 -24.71 19.84 -3.94
N VAL A 264 -24.29 18.57 -3.89
CA VAL A 264 -23.98 17.87 -2.63
C VAL A 264 -22.82 18.54 -1.89
N LEU A 265 -21.76 18.93 -2.59
CA LEU A 265 -20.55 19.53 -2.00
C LEU A 265 -20.79 20.92 -1.37
N VAL A 266 -21.79 21.67 -1.84
CA VAL A 266 -22.11 23.00 -1.29
C VAL A 266 -22.65 22.89 0.14
N THR A 267 -23.45 21.87 0.42
CA THR A 267 -24.10 21.70 1.73
C THR A 267 -23.37 20.71 2.63
N ASN A 268 -22.60 19.79 2.06
CA ASN A 268 -21.91 18.77 2.82
C ASN A 268 -20.68 19.34 3.56
N THR A 269 -20.51 18.93 4.80
CA THR A 269 -19.40 19.36 5.68
C THR A 269 -18.48 18.21 6.09
N THR A 270 -18.69 17.01 5.56
CA THR A 270 -18.00 15.78 6.01
C THR A 270 -17.02 15.25 4.97
N ILE A 271 -17.22 15.53 3.68
CA ILE A 271 -16.34 15.06 2.61
C ILE A 271 -15.02 15.83 2.70
N THR A 272 -13.94 15.10 2.98
CA THR A 272 -12.57 15.63 3.07
C THR A 272 -11.71 15.19 1.90
N TYR A 273 -12.04 14.07 1.26
CA TYR A 273 -11.27 13.48 0.17
C TYR A 273 -12.14 13.20 -1.06
N LEU A 274 -11.74 13.79 -2.19
CA LEU A 274 -12.45 13.65 -3.45
C LEU A 274 -11.50 13.24 -4.58
N ASP A 275 -11.70 12.04 -5.12
CA ASP A 275 -11.00 11.55 -6.31
C ASP A 275 -11.95 11.47 -7.51
N LEU A 276 -11.67 12.31 -8.50
CA LEU A 276 -12.39 12.44 -9.76
C LEU A 276 -11.48 12.14 -10.95
N SER A 277 -10.45 11.32 -10.74
CA SER A 277 -9.48 10.93 -11.77
C SER A 277 -10.12 10.14 -12.91
N GLY A 278 -9.57 10.29 -14.11
CA GLY A 278 -10.02 9.57 -15.31
C GLY A 278 -11.39 9.98 -15.85
N ASN A 279 -12.02 11.01 -15.27
CA ASN A 279 -13.25 11.58 -15.79
C ASN A 279 -13.00 12.27 -17.12
N ARG A 280 -13.86 12.03 -18.10
CA ARG A 280 -13.89 12.80 -19.35
C ARG A 280 -15.13 13.64 -19.23
N TRP A 281 -14.99 14.90 -18.85
CA TRP A 281 -16.08 15.85 -18.55
C TRP A 281 -17.04 16.16 -19.72
N LEU A 282 -17.08 15.32 -20.75
CA LEU A 282 -17.92 15.43 -21.93
C LEU A 282 -19.31 14.84 -21.63
N SER A 283 -20.35 15.58 -22.00
CA SER A 283 -21.73 15.10 -22.13
C SER A 283 -22.31 15.65 -23.42
N TYR A 284 -23.31 14.99 -24.01
CA TYR A 284 -23.99 15.49 -25.21
C TYR A 284 -24.58 16.88 -24.93
N GLY A 285 -24.14 17.88 -25.71
CA GLY A 285 -24.60 19.27 -25.56
C GLY A 285 -23.93 20.09 -24.46
N CYS A 286 -22.92 19.56 -23.74
CA CYS A 286 -22.15 20.29 -22.73
C CYS A 286 -20.72 20.58 -23.21
N SER A 287 -20.11 21.67 -22.73
CA SER A 287 -18.69 21.94 -22.93
C SER A 287 -17.83 20.95 -22.14
N LYS A 288 -16.63 20.68 -22.65
CA LYS A 288 -15.60 19.84 -22.03
C LYS A 288 -15.20 20.29 -20.61
N ASP A 289 -15.55 21.50 -20.19
CA ASP A 289 -15.16 22.03 -18.88
C ASP A 289 -16.33 22.22 -17.91
N ASP A 290 -17.57 21.96 -18.32
CA ASP A 290 -18.74 22.32 -17.48
C ASP A 290 -18.79 21.52 -16.18
N GLY A 291 -18.41 20.24 -16.20
CA GLY A 291 -18.33 19.40 -15.00
C GLY A 291 -17.33 19.94 -13.98
N ILE A 292 -16.08 20.17 -14.40
CA ILE A 292 -15.03 20.69 -13.50
C ILE A 292 -15.33 22.13 -13.04
N THR A 293 -15.95 22.95 -13.89
CA THR A 293 -16.36 24.31 -13.50
C THR A 293 -17.42 24.27 -12.40
N ALA A 294 -18.37 23.33 -12.45
CA ALA A 294 -19.37 23.16 -11.40
C ALA A 294 -18.72 22.74 -10.08
N ILE A 295 -17.78 21.79 -10.11
CA ILE A 295 -17.02 21.37 -8.92
C ILE A 295 -16.22 22.52 -8.34
N ALA A 296 -15.50 23.29 -9.16
CA ALA A 296 -14.73 24.44 -8.71
C ALA A 296 -15.62 25.49 -8.01
N ARG A 297 -16.81 25.77 -8.57
CA ARG A 297 -17.78 26.68 -7.91
C ARG A 297 -18.30 26.15 -6.58
N ALA A 298 -18.57 24.85 -6.47
CA ALA A 298 -19.01 24.26 -5.21
C ALA A 298 -17.90 24.30 -4.14
N LEU A 299 -16.67 24.00 -4.54
CA LEU A 299 -15.51 24.02 -3.66
C LEU A 299 -15.14 25.43 -3.19
N HIS A 300 -15.50 26.46 -3.94
CA HIS A 300 -15.34 27.85 -3.48
C HIS A 300 -16.08 28.12 -2.16
N SER A 301 -17.27 27.53 -1.97
CA SER A 301 -18.03 27.62 -0.71
C SER A 301 -17.78 26.48 0.29
N SER A 302 -17.28 25.33 -0.19
CA SER A 302 -17.05 24.16 0.65
C SER A 302 -15.88 24.39 1.61
N LYS A 303 -16.07 23.99 2.87
CA LYS A 303 -15.07 24.15 3.95
C LYS A 303 -14.51 22.83 4.46
N SER A 304 -14.93 21.70 3.90
CA SER A 304 -14.53 20.37 4.38
C SER A 304 -13.52 19.68 3.48
N VAL A 305 -13.55 19.93 2.15
CA VAL A 305 -12.69 19.19 1.22
C VAL A 305 -11.23 19.62 1.39
N GLU A 306 -10.38 18.67 1.80
CA GLU A 306 -8.96 18.85 2.07
C GLU A 306 -8.08 18.31 0.94
N THR A 307 -8.53 17.28 0.22
CA THR A 307 -7.79 16.64 -0.86
C THR A 307 -8.66 16.48 -2.11
N LEU A 308 -8.18 17.01 -3.24
CA LEU A 308 -8.81 16.87 -4.55
C LEU A 308 -7.84 16.22 -5.55
N ILE A 309 -8.25 15.11 -6.15
CA ILE A 309 -7.48 14.38 -7.16
C ILE A 309 -8.23 14.40 -8.48
N LEU A 310 -7.58 14.89 -9.53
CA LEU A 310 -8.12 15.09 -10.87
C LEU A 310 -7.17 14.53 -11.93
N VAL A 311 -6.50 13.41 -11.65
CA VAL A 311 -5.48 12.87 -12.55
C VAL A 311 -6.12 12.41 -13.86
N ASN A 312 -5.56 12.82 -14.99
CA ASN A 312 -6.06 12.47 -16.32
C ASN A 312 -7.56 12.74 -16.49
N ALA A 313 -8.03 13.87 -15.96
CA ALA A 313 -9.44 14.25 -15.99
C ALA A 313 -9.81 15.06 -17.24
N SER A 314 -8.93 15.20 -18.23
CA SER A 314 -9.21 15.97 -19.46
C SER A 314 -9.62 17.43 -19.20
N ILE A 315 -9.06 18.09 -18.19
CA ILE A 315 -9.35 19.50 -17.86
C ILE A 315 -8.92 20.40 -19.03
N GLY A 316 -9.82 21.24 -19.52
CA GLY A 316 -9.55 22.27 -20.52
C GLY A 316 -9.28 23.66 -19.91
N PRO A 317 -9.04 24.67 -20.76
CA PRO A 317 -8.66 26.02 -20.33
C PRO A 317 -9.65 26.67 -19.35
N ARG A 318 -10.95 26.60 -19.64
CA ARG A 318 -11.99 27.19 -18.78
C ARG A 318 -12.05 26.48 -17.43
N GLY A 319 -11.88 25.16 -17.43
CA GLY A 319 -11.87 24.36 -16.22
C GLY A 319 -10.66 24.66 -15.34
N LEU A 320 -9.48 24.84 -15.96
CA LEU A 320 -8.26 25.20 -15.24
C LEU A 320 -8.36 26.58 -14.61
N LYS A 321 -8.89 27.56 -15.35
CA LYS A 321 -9.17 28.90 -14.81
C LYS A 321 -10.13 28.83 -13.62
N ALA A 322 -11.24 28.08 -13.74
CA ALA A 322 -12.18 27.92 -12.63
C ALA A 322 -11.53 27.30 -11.38
N LEU A 323 -10.65 26.32 -11.55
CA LEU A 323 -9.87 25.74 -10.44
C LEU A 323 -8.91 26.76 -9.82
N ALA A 324 -8.23 27.56 -10.63
CA ALA A 324 -7.35 28.62 -10.16
C ALA A 324 -8.12 29.67 -9.35
N ASP A 325 -9.25 30.15 -9.88
CA ASP A 325 -10.12 31.13 -9.20
C ASP A 325 -10.64 30.56 -7.87
N MET A 326 -11.00 29.28 -7.81
CA MET A 326 -11.43 28.62 -6.57
C MET A 326 -10.33 28.59 -5.50
N LEU A 327 -9.07 28.36 -5.88
CA LEU A 327 -7.92 28.32 -4.96
C LEU A 327 -7.60 29.67 -4.30
N LEU A 328 -8.06 30.78 -4.88
CA LEU A 328 -7.86 32.12 -4.32
C LEU A 328 -8.66 32.34 -3.05
N GLU A 329 -9.82 31.69 -2.93
CA GLU A 329 -10.77 31.92 -1.83
C GLU A 329 -11.00 30.69 -0.95
N ASN A 330 -10.69 29.49 -1.44
CA ASN A 330 -10.90 28.27 -0.68
C ASN A 330 -10.00 28.19 0.57
N THR A 331 -10.60 27.84 1.71
CA THR A 331 -9.93 27.81 3.01
C THR A 331 -9.72 26.40 3.58
N SER A 332 -9.97 25.33 2.83
CA SER A 332 -9.91 23.95 3.33
C SER A 332 -8.93 23.05 2.55
N LEU A 333 -8.79 23.29 1.25
CA LEU A 333 -8.04 22.43 0.35
C LEU A 333 -6.55 22.52 0.64
N SER A 334 -5.98 21.40 1.09
CA SER A 334 -4.57 21.27 1.43
C SER A 334 -3.74 20.55 0.36
N SER A 335 -4.38 19.74 -0.49
CA SER A 335 -3.71 18.97 -1.54
C SER A 335 -4.53 18.94 -2.83
N LEU A 336 -3.91 19.34 -3.94
CA LEU A 336 -4.49 19.31 -5.27
C LEU A 336 -3.56 18.54 -6.24
N ASP A 337 -4.11 17.54 -6.90
CA ASP A 337 -3.41 16.78 -7.95
C ASP A 337 -4.14 16.93 -9.29
N ILE A 338 -3.55 17.67 -10.23
CA ILE A 338 -4.05 17.81 -11.60
C ILE A 338 -3.12 17.14 -12.61
N SER A 339 -2.32 16.17 -12.18
CA SER A 339 -1.38 15.46 -13.04
C SER A 339 -2.05 14.84 -14.27
N GLN A 340 -1.29 14.68 -15.37
CA GLN A 340 -1.77 14.16 -16.65
C GLN A 340 -2.91 14.97 -17.29
N ASN A 341 -3.03 16.27 -16.97
CA ASN A 341 -3.92 17.19 -17.68
C ASN A 341 -3.10 18.18 -18.49
N TYR A 342 -3.51 18.47 -19.72
CA TYR A 342 -2.85 19.49 -20.51
C TYR A 342 -3.12 20.88 -19.94
N VAL A 343 -2.06 21.59 -19.54
CA VAL A 343 -2.11 22.98 -19.08
C VAL A 343 -1.60 23.89 -20.21
N PRO A 344 -2.50 24.61 -20.91
CA PRO A 344 -2.10 25.53 -21.97
C PRO A 344 -1.24 26.67 -21.44
N SER A 345 -0.35 27.20 -22.30
CA SER A 345 0.56 28.31 -21.96
C SER A 345 -0.18 29.53 -21.42
N ASP A 346 -1.30 29.87 -22.05
CA ASP A 346 -2.05 31.11 -21.80
C ASP A 346 -2.78 31.05 -20.45
N GLU A 347 -3.06 29.84 -19.97
CA GLU A 347 -3.76 29.60 -18.71
C GLU A 347 -2.79 29.45 -17.52
N CYS A 348 -1.48 29.34 -17.78
CA CYS A 348 -0.47 29.28 -16.72
C CYS A 348 -0.48 30.54 -15.84
N VAL A 349 -0.97 31.67 -16.36
CA VAL A 349 -1.09 32.92 -15.62
C VAL A 349 -2.04 32.75 -14.43
N HIS A 350 -3.15 32.01 -14.63
CA HIS A 350 -4.14 31.76 -13.59
C HIS A 350 -3.61 30.79 -12.54
N VAL A 351 -2.91 29.73 -12.97
CA VAL A 351 -2.25 28.81 -12.03
C VAL A 351 -1.19 29.55 -11.19
N ALA A 352 -0.41 30.42 -11.82
CA ALA A 352 0.58 31.24 -11.11
C ALA A 352 -0.10 32.21 -10.12
N GLU A 353 -1.19 32.85 -10.49
CA GLU A 353 -1.96 33.72 -9.59
C GLU A 353 -2.50 32.95 -8.37
N ALA A 354 -3.08 31.77 -8.59
CA ALA A 354 -3.55 30.88 -7.52
C ALA A 354 -2.42 30.45 -6.59
N VAL A 355 -1.27 30.05 -7.15
CA VAL A 355 -0.06 29.69 -6.39
C VAL A 355 0.44 30.86 -5.55
N ARG A 356 0.39 32.08 -6.07
CA ARG A 356 0.84 33.29 -5.36
C ARG A 356 0.02 33.55 -4.10
N SER A 357 -1.31 33.42 -4.21
CA SER A 357 -2.25 33.92 -3.20
C SER A 357 -2.81 32.85 -2.26
N THR A 358 -2.74 31.56 -2.61
CA THR A 358 -3.30 30.49 -1.78
C THR A 358 -2.63 30.39 -0.40
N THR A 359 -3.43 30.25 0.65
CA THR A 359 -2.96 30.23 2.05
C THR A 359 -3.07 28.85 2.71
N THR A 360 -3.87 27.96 2.13
CA THR A 360 -4.26 26.67 2.73
C THR A 360 -3.67 25.47 1.98
N LEU A 361 -3.46 25.62 0.67
CA LEU A 361 -2.86 24.59 -0.17
C LEU A 361 -1.40 24.35 0.24
N LYS A 362 -1.09 23.11 0.62
CA LYS A 362 0.25 22.64 1.00
C LYS A 362 0.94 21.89 -0.14
N MET A 363 0.17 21.29 -1.05
CA MET A 363 0.70 20.47 -2.14
C MET A 363 -0.07 20.70 -3.44
N LEU A 364 0.65 21.04 -4.51
CA LEU A 364 0.15 21.08 -5.89
C LEU A 364 0.97 20.15 -6.77
N LYS A 365 0.33 19.15 -7.40
CA LYS A 365 1.00 18.22 -8.32
C LYS A 365 0.61 18.51 -9.77
N LEU A 366 1.63 18.69 -10.60
CA LEU A 366 1.56 19.08 -12.01
C LEU A 366 2.30 18.07 -12.91
N HIS A 367 2.31 16.78 -12.55
CA HIS A 367 3.08 15.79 -13.30
C HIS A 367 2.49 15.61 -14.69
N ASP A 368 3.34 15.52 -15.72
CA ASP A 368 2.91 15.26 -17.10
C ASP A 368 1.82 16.25 -17.61
N CYS A 369 1.90 17.51 -17.17
CA CYS A 369 0.93 18.55 -17.54
C CYS A 369 1.29 19.32 -18.82
N ARG A 370 2.46 19.04 -19.40
CA ARG A 370 2.96 19.66 -20.65
C ARG A 370 2.90 21.21 -20.61
N ILE A 371 3.39 21.80 -19.53
CA ILE A 371 3.47 23.24 -19.29
C ILE A 371 4.66 23.83 -20.06
N CYS A 372 4.51 24.94 -20.78
CA CYS A 372 5.67 25.57 -21.42
C CYS A 372 6.63 26.23 -20.39
N PHE A 373 7.86 26.53 -20.80
CA PHE A 373 8.88 27.13 -19.94
C PHE A 373 8.44 28.46 -19.34
N ALA A 374 7.77 29.30 -20.13
CA ALA A 374 7.23 30.57 -19.66
C ALA A 374 6.17 30.37 -18.55
N GLY A 375 5.33 29.35 -18.70
CA GLY A 375 4.33 28.97 -17.70
C GLY A 375 4.97 28.52 -16.39
N VAL A 376 5.96 27.63 -16.48
CA VAL A 376 6.72 27.18 -15.31
C VAL A 376 7.44 28.33 -14.64
N LYS A 377 8.06 29.23 -15.42
CA LYS A 377 8.69 30.42 -14.86
C LYS A 377 7.70 31.27 -14.07
N SER A 378 6.51 31.45 -14.60
CA SER A 378 5.44 32.20 -13.93
C SER A 378 5.02 31.55 -12.62
N ILE A 379 4.85 30.23 -12.61
CA ILE A 379 4.49 29.46 -11.40
C ILE A 379 5.60 29.52 -10.35
N LEU A 380 6.87 29.41 -10.74
CA LEU A 380 8.00 29.49 -9.81
C LEU A 380 8.15 30.88 -9.17
N LEU A 381 7.99 31.95 -9.97
CA LEU A 381 8.02 33.32 -9.46
C LEU A 381 6.84 33.60 -8.52
N ALA A 382 5.66 33.06 -8.84
CA ALA A 382 4.52 33.12 -7.92
C ALA A 382 4.77 32.36 -6.61
N LEU A 383 5.37 31.17 -6.70
CA LEU A 383 5.68 30.35 -5.52
C LEU A 383 6.68 31.04 -4.60
N LYS A 384 7.64 31.79 -5.16
CA LYS A 384 8.58 32.62 -4.39
C LYS A 384 7.88 33.64 -3.51
N GLU A 385 6.82 34.25 -4.03
CA GLU A 385 6.04 35.27 -3.31
C GLU A 385 5.02 34.66 -2.34
N ASN A 386 4.64 33.40 -2.53
CA ASN A 386 3.73 32.69 -1.65
C ASN A 386 4.37 32.44 -0.26
N CYS A 387 3.65 32.71 0.83
CA CYS A 387 4.14 32.49 2.20
C CYS A 387 3.46 31.33 2.96
N SER A 388 2.64 30.50 2.31
CA SER A 388 1.82 29.47 2.98
C SER A 388 2.55 28.14 3.25
N GLY A 389 3.79 28.01 2.79
CA GLY A 389 4.51 26.73 2.81
C GLY A 389 4.08 25.77 1.69
N LEU A 390 3.31 26.23 0.70
CA LEU A 390 2.94 25.46 -0.50
C LEU A 390 4.16 24.83 -1.17
N SER A 391 4.06 23.55 -1.53
CA SER A 391 5.01 22.82 -2.36
C SER A 391 4.40 22.51 -3.74
N VAL A 392 5.16 22.76 -4.82
CA VAL A 392 4.72 22.51 -6.21
C VAL A 392 5.59 21.43 -6.84
N ASP A 393 5.01 20.25 -7.10
CA ASP A 393 5.70 19.11 -7.69
C ASP A 393 5.38 19.00 -9.19
N PHE A 394 6.37 19.28 -10.03
CA PHE A 394 6.27 19.16 -11.48
C PHE A 394 6.55 17.72 -12.00
N GLY A 395 7.15 16.83 -11.21
CA GLY A 395 7.42 15.45 -11.65
C GLY A 395 8.47 15.30 -12.77
N SER A 396 8.36 14.27 -13.61
CA SER A 396 9.43 13.85 -14.55
C SER A 396 9.21 14.20 -16.04
N HIS A 397 8.08 14.77 -16.43
CA HIS A 397 7.73 15.01 -17.85
C HIS A 397 6.83 16.25 -18.05
N TRP A 398 7.17 17.36 -17.41
CA TRP A 398 6.23 18.48 -17.24
C TRP A 398 6.36 19.60 -18.26
N SER A 399 7.43 19.68 -19.07
CA SER A 399 7.59 20.72 -20.09
C SER A 399 7.67 20.22 -21.52
N ILE A 400 7.09 21.02 -22.43
CA ILE A 400 7.13 20.80 -23.88
C ILE A 400 8.41 21.37 -24.51
N ASP A 401 8.95 22.45 -23.95
CA ASP A 401 9.95 23.31 -24.62
C ASP A 401 11.16 23.70 -23.74
N CYS A 402 11.29 23.16 -22.51
CA CYS A 402 12.50 23.33 -21.71
C CYS A 402 13.06 22.03 -21.14
N THR A 403 14.36 22.06 -20.90
CA THR A 403 15.10 21.01 -20.21
C THR A 403 14.99 21.19 -18.69
N PRO A 404 15.13 20.11 -17.91
CA PRO A 404 15.25 20.21 -16.45
C PRO A 404 16.42 21.12 -15.98
N LEU A 405 17.43 21.34 -16.82
CA LEU A 405 18.56 22.22 -16.50
C LEU A 405 18.17 23.71 -16.47
N GLU A 406 17.44 24.17 -17.48
CA GLU A 406 17.00 25.58 -17.57
C GLU A 406 16.10 25.97 -16.38
N VAL A 407 15.39 24.98 -15.86
CA VAL A 407 14.45 25.15 -14.76
C VAL A 407 15.20 25.17 -13.44
N LEU A 408 16.20 24.28 -13.28
CA LEU A 408 17.10 24.36 -12.15
C LEU A 408 17.78 25.74 -12.11
N ASP A 409 18.28 26.23 -13.25
CA ASP A 409 18.93 27.54 -13.32
C ASP A 409 18.00 28.65 -12.87
N LEU A 410 16.72 28.57 -13.24
CA LEU A 410 15.71 29.49 -12.77
C LEU A 410 15.44 29.35 -11.26
N ILE A 411 15.27 28.13 -10.75
CA ILE A 411 15.07 27.86 -9.32
C ILE A 411 16.23 28.42 -8.48
N LEU A 412 17.46 28.23 -8.96
CA LEU A 412 18.67 28.71 -8.30
C LEU A 412 18.78 30.24 -8.37
N ALA A 413 18.50 30.84 -9.54
CA ALA A 413 18.52 32.28 -9.72
C ALA A 413 17.47 32.98 -8.83
N GLU A 414 16.27 32.40 -8.76
CA GLU A 414 15.13 32.97 -8.05
C GLU A 414 15.08 32.58 -6.57
N LYS A 415 15.86 31.58 -6.17
CA LYS A 415 15.93 31.01 -4.81
C LYS A 415 14.63 30.37 -4.33
N VAL A 416 14.01 29.52 -5.15
CA VAL A 416 12.72 28.86 -4.84
C VAL A 416 12.95 27.49 -4.22
N ASP A 417 12.57 27.29 -2.96
CA ASP A 417 12.97 26.14 -2.13
C ASP A 417 11.91 25.05 -1.94
N ARG A 418 10.68 25.31 -2.40
CA ARG A 418 9.50 24.45 -2.21
C ARG A 418 9.08 23.72 -3.49
N VAL A 419 10.05 23.22 -4.25
CA VAL A 419 9.82 22.51 -5.51
C VAL A 419 10.52 21.15 -5.45
N PRO A 420 9.79 20.05 -5.23
CA PRO A 420 10.33 18.72 -5.38
C PRO A 420 10.82 18.55 -6.82
N PHE A 421 12.14 18.45 -6.97
CA PHE A 421 12.77 18.42 -8.29
C PHE A 421 13.34 17.04 -8.57
N ASN A 422 13.16 16.53 -9.79
CA ASN A 422 13.73 15.25 -10.22
C ASN A 422 15.07 15.47 -10.94
N TRP A 423 16.19 15.10 -10.33
CA TRP A 423 17.51 15.51 -10.86
C TRP A 423 18.02 14.61 -11.96
N THR A 424 18.17 15.13 -13.17
CA THR A 424 18.80 14.46 -14.30
C THR A 424 20.33 14.59 -14.29
N ALA A 425 21.01 13.86 -15.17
CA ALA A 425 22.48 13.88 -15.25
C ALA A 425 23.08 15.22 -15.74
N GLY A 426 22.27 16.11 -16.32
CA GLY A 426 22.65 17.50 -16.58
C GLY A 426 22.78 18.31 -15.28
N ILE A 427 21.79 18.19 -14.41
CA ILE A 427 21.69 18.88 -13.12
C ILE A 427 22.85 18.50 -12.20
N ILE A 428 23.33 17.25 -12.26
CA ILE A 428 24.52 16.81 -11.51
C ILE A 428 25.72 17.75 -11.69
N LYS A 429 25.95 18.25 -12.92
CA LYS A 429 27.10 19.14 -13.20
C LYS A 429 27.07 20.45 -12.40
N LYS A 430 25.91 20.85 -11.89
CA LYS A 430 25.70 22.09 -11.13
C LYS A 430 25.49 21.83 -9.63
N ILE A 431 25.69 20.60 -9.15
CA ILE A 431 25.43 20.20 -7.76
C ILE A 431 26.17 21.04 -6.72
N GLY A 432 27.40 21.50 -7.03
CA GLY A 432 28.16 22.37 -6.13
C GLY A 432 27.51 23.74 -5.87
N TYR A 433 26.49 24.13 -6.64
CA TYR A 433 25.80 25.41 -6.53
C TYR A 433 24.43 25.32 -5.84
N ILE A 434 24.04 24.15 -5.34
CA ILE A 434 22.70 23.93 -4.78
C ILE A 434 22.69 24.41 -3.32
N PRO A 435 21.97 25.50 -3.01
CA PRO A 435 22.08 26.15 -1.70
C PRO A 435 21.48 25.31 -0.57
N GLU A 436 21.91 25.60 0.67
CA GLU A 436 21.50 24.89 1.88
C GLU A 436 19.98 24.97 2.18
N TRP A 437 19.28 25.93 1.58
CA TRP A 437 17.83 26.07 1.72
C TRP A 437 17.02 25.06 0.90
N CYS A 438 17.58 24.36 -0.09
CA CYS A 438 16.85 23.33 -0.85
C CYS A 438 16.53 22.14 0.08
N GLN A 439 15.29 22.08 0.60
CA GLN A 439 14.96 21.18 1.72
C GLN A 439 14.57 19.75 1.33
N GLU A 440 14.15 19.52 0.07
CA GLU A 440 13.72 18.21 -0.39
C GLU A 440 14.16 17.99 -1.84
N VAL A 441 15.00 16.98 -2.06
CA VAL A 441 15.63 16.71 -3.35
C VAL A 441 15.43 15.24 -3.69
N ARG A 442 14.80 14.96 -4.84
CA ARG A 442 14.71 13.61 -5.42
C ARG A 442 15.62 13.53 -6.64
N VAL A 443 16.62 12.66 -6.63
CA VAL A 443 17.61 12.59 -7.72
C VAL A 443 17.30 11.42 -8.64
N SER A 444 17.03 11.61 -9.95
CA SER A 444 16.86 10.50 -10.92
C SER A 444 17.85 10.57 -12.07
N LEU A 445 18.96 9.86 -11.92
CA LEU A 445 20.06 9.87 -12.88
C LEU A 445 19.77 8.85 -13.98
N SER A 446 19.08 9.24 -15.06
CA SER A 446 18.93 8.40 -16.24
C SER A 446 19.85 8.83 -17.39
N ASN A 447 20.61 7.87 -17.90
CA ASN A 447 21.19 7.78 -19.25
C ASN A 447 22.21 8.81 -19.77
N ASP A 448 22.53 9.94 -19.11
CA ASP A 448 23.59 10.84 -19.63
C ASP A 448 24.94 10.67 -18.91
N ASN A 449 25.77 9.73 -19.37
CA ASN A 449 27.20 9.60 -19.05
C ASN A 449 27.59 9.98 -17.61
N LEU A 450 27.22 9.13 -16.65
CA LEU A 450 27.77 9.10 -15.29
C LEU A 450 29.23 8.63 -15.35
N ARG A 451 30.14 9.47 -15.85
CA ARG A 451 31.60 9.22 -15.74
C ARG A 451 32.00 9.30 -14.26
N ALA A 452 33.08 8.59 -13.89
CA ALA A 452 33.56 8.44 -12.52
C ALA A 452 33.67 9.77 -11.72
N ASN A 453 33.99 10.88 -12.40
CA ASN A 453 34.12 12.20 -11.77
C ASN A 453 32.79 12.79 -11.30
N LYS A 454 31.67 12.58 -12.04
CA LYS A 454 30.34 13.11 -11.66
C LYS A 454 29.77 12.44 -10.41
N LEU A 455 30.10 11.16 -10.21
CA LEU A 455 29.71 10.41 -9.00
C LEU A 455 30.51 10.86 -7.79
N LEU A 456 31.72 11.40 -7.99
CA LEU A 456 32.52 11.98 -6.92
C LEU A 456 31.91 13.29 -6.43
N GLU A 457 31.45 14.15 -7.35
CA GLU A 457 30.74 15.40 -7.04
C GLU A 457 29.42 15.12 -6.29
N LEU A 458 28.61 14.18 -6.79
CA LEU A 458 27.40 13.74 -6.09
C LEU A 458 27.73 13.19 -4.70
N LYS A 459 28.79 12.39 -4.59
CA LYS A 459 29.23 11.84 -3.30
C LYS A 459 29.65 12.94 -2.32
N GLN A 460 30.41 13.93 -2.77
CA GLN A 460 30.83 15.07 -1.94
C GLN A 460 29.62 15.88 -1.46
N TYR A 461 28.66 16.15 -2.34
CA TYR A 461 27.43 16.83 -1.96
C TYR A 461 26.62 16.04 -0.94
N LEU A 462 26.33 14.77 -1.21
CA LEU A 462 25.57 13.91 -0.27
C LEU A 462 26.25 13.73 1.09
N GLN A 463 27.56 13.97 1.18
CA GLN A 463 28.35 13.93 2.42
C GLN A 463 28.44 15.29 3.13
N SER A 464 27.97 16.37 2.51
CA SER A 464 27.90 17.68 3.14
C SER A 464 26.82 17.71 4.22
N ALA A 465 27.02 18.51 5.27
CA ALA A 465 26.03 18.68 6.34
C ALA A 465 24.69 19.27 5.83
N SER A 466 24.69 19.85 4.63
CA SER A 466 23.55 20.52 4.00
C SER A 466 22.74 19.62 3.05
N ALA A 467 23.17 18.40 2.74
CA ALA A 467 22.46 17.53 1.81
C ALA A 467 21.20 16.89 2.42
N LYS A 468 20.02 17.28 1.92
CA LYS A 468 18.71 16.78 2.34
C LYS A 468 18.08 15.77 1.36
N VAL A 469 18.90 15.04 0.59
CA VAL A 469 18.43 14.08 -0.41
C VAL A 469 17.83 12.84 0.25
N SER A 470 16.51 12.69 0.22
CA SER A 470 15.78 11.55 0.77
C SER A 470 15.57 10.42 -0.25
N SER A 471 15.50 10.73 -1.55
CA SER A 471 15.26 9.74 -2.61
C SER A 471 16.29 9.86 -3.74
N LEU A 472 16.92 8.73 -4.08
CA LEU A 472 17.97 8.62 -5.09
C LEU A 472 17.65 7.47 -6.05
N ASN A 473 17.32 7.79 -7.29
CA ASN A 473 17.19 6.88 -8.42
C ASN A 473 18.43 7.01 -9.33
N VAL A 474 19.08 5.90 -9.62
CA VAL A 474 20.30 5.83 -10.43
C VAL A 474 20.10 4.77 -11.50
N ARG A 475 20.09 5.17 -12.77
CA ARG A 475 20.12 4.28 -13.92
C ARG A 475 21.43 4.46 -14.69
N CYS A 476 22.33 3.47 -14.62
CA CYS A 476 23.65 3.53 -15.25
C CYS A 476 23.86 2.43 -16.29
N SER A 477 24.30 2.81 -17.49
CA SER A 477 24.61 1.91 -18.60
C SER A 477 26.12 1.65 -18.76
N GLU A 478 26.99 2.48 -18.20
CA GLU A 478 28.46 2.31 -18.19
C GLU A 478 29.00 2.53 -16.77
N GLY A 479 30.14 1.91 -16.42
CA GLY A 479 30.78 2.08 -15.11
C GLY A 479 29.98 1.55 -13.91
N SER A 480 29.09 0.57 -14.12
CA SER A 480 28.17 0.07 -13.09
C SER A 480 28.85 -0.43 -11.82
N GLU A 481 30.04 -1.04 -11.93
CA GLU A 481 30.80 -1.50 -10.76
C GLU A 481 31.27 -0.33 -9.89
N GLN A 482 31.87 0.69 -10.52
CA GLN A 482 32.31 1.89 -9.81
C GLN A 482 31.13 2.64 -9.19
N VAL A 483 30.00 2.72 -9.88
CA VAL A 483 28.75 3.31 -9.34
C VAL A 483 28.32 2.57 -8.08
N CYS A 484 28.23 1.25 -8.12
CA CYS A 484 27.81 0.43 -6.97
C CYS A 484 28.75 0.62 -5.77
N LEU A 485 30.07 0.57 -5.98
CA LEU A 485 31.07 0.77 -4.89
C LEU A 485 30.97 2.17 -4.27
N ARG A 486 30.74 3.20 -5.08
CA ARG A 486 30.60 4.57 -4.57
C ARG A 486 29.29 4.77 -3.80
N LEU A 487 28.19 4.17 -4.29
CA LEU A 487 26.91 4.15 -3.56
C LEU A 487 27.03 3.36 -2.26
N ALA A 488 27.75 2.25 -2.25
CA ALA A 488 28.07 1.52 -1.02
C ALA A 488 28.77 2.44 0.00
N GLY A 489 29.82 3.14 -0.43
CA GLY A 489 30.52 4.11 0.42
C GLY A 489 29.66 5.30 0.89
N LEU A 490 28.56 5.61 0.20
CA LEU A 490 27.57 6.60 0.63
C LEU A 490 26.62 6.04 1.68
N LEU A 491 26.14 4.81 1.49
CA LEU A 491 25.21 4.14 2.40
C LEU A 491 25.86 3.78 3.75
N SER A 492 27.16 3.45 3.77
CA SER A 492 27.90 3.06 4.98
C SER A 492 28.20 4.21 5.96
N ARG A 493 27.92 5.47 5.61
CA ARG A 493 28.11 6.65 6.48
C ARG A 493 26.73 7.27 6.79
N ARG A 494 26.64 8.16 7.81
CA ARG A 494 25.39 8.89 8.16
C ARG A 494 24.82 9.56 6.90
N GLY A 495 23.89 8.90 6.23
CA GLY A 495 23.30 9.34 4.97
C GLY A 495 21.87 9.81 5.18
N THR A 496 21.41 10.70 4.32
CA THR A 496 20.03 11.24 4.32
C THR A 496 19.07 10.42 3.46
N ILE A 497 19.58 9.44 2.71
CA ILE A 497 18.81 8.64 1.75
C ILE A 497 17.89 7.66 2.47
N GLU A 498 16.60 7.78 2.19
CA GLU A 498 15.53 6.88 2.63
C GLU A 498 15.07 5.97 1.48
N GLU A 499 15.16 6.40 0.22
CA GLU A 499 14.74 5.61 -0.93
C GLU A 499 15.86 5.54 -1.96
N LEU A 500 16.27 4.33 -2.34
CA LEU A 500 17.31 4.10 -3.35
C LEU A 500 16.77 3.19 -4.47
N GLU A 501 16.74 3.69 -5.69
CA GLU A 501 16.54 2.88 -6.90
C GLU A 501 17.87 2.81 -7.67
N LEU A 502 18.35 1.62 -7.96
CA LEU A 502 19.55 1.39 -8.75
C LEU A 502 19.27 0.40 -9.88
N ASN A 503 19.32 0.88 -11.11
CA ASN A 503 19.22 0.08 -12.32
C ASN A 503 20.56 0.14 -13.06
N CYS A 504 21.29 -0.98 -13.14
CA CYS A 504 22.64 -0.98 -13.70
C CYS A 504 22.87 -2.12 -14.70
N LYS A 505 24.00 -2.07 -15.43
CA LYS A 505 24.51 -3.29 -16.08
C LYS A 505 24.99 -4.27 -15.00
N PRO A 506 25.09 -5.57 -15.34
CA PRO A 506 25.49 -6.57 -14.36
C PRO A 506 26.88 -6.29 -13.78
N VAL A 507 27.03 -6.47 -12.47
CA VAL A 507 28.28 -6.22 -11.72
C VAL A 507 28.84 -7.49 -11.08
N HIS A 508 30.14 -7.51 -10.81
CA HIS A 508 30.77 -8.63 -10.10
C HIS A 508 30.18 -8.85 -8.69
N VAL A 509 30.14 -10.11 -8.24
CA VAL A 509 29.51 -10.51 -6.96
C VAL A 509 30.12 -9.83 -5.74
N ASN A 510 31.43 -9.53 -5.76
CA ASN A 510 32.10 -8.82 -4.66
C ASN A 510 31.62 -7.38 -4.55
N VAL A 511 31.35 -6.71 -5.67
CA VAL A 511 30.83 -5.34 -5.70
C VAL A 511 29.39 -5.32 -5.19
N LEU A 512 28.59 -6.30 -5.61
CA LEU A 512 27.23 -6.47 -5.09
C LEU A 512 27.24 -6.73 -3.58
N LYS A 513 28.20 -7.50 -3.08
CA LYS A 513 28.35 -7.76 -1.65
C LYS A 513 28.61 -6.50 -0.85
N GLU A 514 29.57 -5.70 -1.28
CA GLU A 514 29.91 -4.44 -0.62
C GLU A 514 28.72 -3.46 -0.61
N PHE A 515 28.02 -3.35 -1.74
CA PHE A 515 26.80 -2.53 -1.83
C PHE A 515 25.69 -3.02 -0.90
N ALA A 516 25.47 -4.33 -0.85
CA ALA A 516 24.45 -4.93 -0.02
C ALA A 516 24.77 -4.69 1.47
N GLU A 517 26.01 -4.97 1.91
CA GLU A 517 26.45 -4.74 3.29
C GLU A 517 26.29 -3.28 3.72
N ALA A 518 26.59 -2.34 2.82
CA ALA A 518 26.38 -0.92 3.05
C ALA A 518 24.89 -0.54 3.19
N ALA A 519 24.02 -1.09 2.32
CA ALA A 519 22.58 -0.91 2.42
C ALA A 519 22.01 -1.51 3.73
N ALA A 520 22.56 -2.63 4.18
CA ALA A 520 22.19 -3.31 5.42
C ALA A 520 22.50 -2.48 6.66
N ALA A 521 23.67 -1.84 6.66
CA ALA A 521 24.15 -1.01 7.75
C ALA A 521 23.47 0.37 7.80
N ASN A 522 22.76 0.75 6.74
CA ASN A 522 22.14 2.06 6.66
C ASN A 522 20.90 2.15 7.59
N THR A 523 20.90 3.14 8.48
CA THR A 523 19.86 3.30 9.50
C THR A 523 18.63 4.09 9.05
N ARG A 524 18.62 4.63 7.82
CA ARG A 524 17.52 5.43 7.26
C ARG A 524 16.89 4.84 6.00
N LEU A 525 17.62 3.99 5.29
CA LEU A 525 17.16 3.40 4.04
C LEU A 525 15.90 2.55 4.28
N ARG A 526 14.80 3.03 3.71
CA ARG A 526 13.43 2.53 3.82
C ARG A 526 13.02 1.70 2.62
N LYS A 527 13.35 2.17 1.42
CA LYS A 527 13.04 1.49 0.16
C LYS A 527 14.28 1.26 -0.67
N LEU A 528 14.44 0.04 -1.18
CA LEU A 528 15.53 -0.33 -2.08
C LEU A 528 14.95 -1.01 -3.32
N ARG A 529 15.06 -0.36 -4.47
CA ARG A 529 14.84 -0.99 -5.77
C ARG A 529 16.18 -1.28 -6.43
N PHE A 530 16.41 -2.52 -6.84
CA PHE A 530 17.66 -2.93 -7.47
C PHE A 530 17.40 -3.79 -8.71
N GLY A 531 17.70 -3.26 -9.90
CA GLY A 531 17.51 -3.95 -11.17
C GLY A 531 18.79 -4.04 -12.00
N MET A 532 18.89 -5.10 -12.81
CA MET A 532 19.97 -5.22 -13.80
C MET A 532 19.41 -5.40 -15.21
N PHE A 533 19.89 -4.60 -16.16
CA PHE A 533 19.45 -4.67 -17.57
C PHE A 533 20.58 -5.08 -18.53
N THR A 534 20.22 -5.67 -19.67
CA THR A 534 21.17 -5.97 -20.77
C THR A 534 20.83 -5.17 -22.04
N ARG A 535 21.78 -5.08 -23.00
CA ARG A 535 21.73 -4.21 -24.21
C ARG A 535 20.48 -4.39 -25.11
N GLN A 536 19.65 -5.42 -24.94
CA GLN A 536 18.46 -5.68 -25.78
C GLN A 536 17.12 -5.47 -25.05
N GLY A 537 17.07 -4.88 -23.85
CA GLY A 537 15.83 -4.78 -23.06
C GLY A 537 15.30 -6.14 -22.57
N MET A 538 15.94 -7.24 -22.98
CA MET A 538 15.76 -8.58 -22.46
C MET A 538 16.77 -8.82 -21.34
N ALA A 539 16.31 -9.18 -20.16
CA ALA A 539 17.16 -9.79 -19.14
C ALA A 539 17.69 -11.14 -19.67
N ARG A 540 18.85 -11.13 -20.37
CA ARG A 540 19.60 -12.37 -20.59
C ARG A 540 20.22 -12.77 -19.25
N PRO A 541 20.23 -14.07 -18.89
CA PRO A 541 20.74 -14.53 -17.61
C PRO A 541 22.22 -14.21 -17.54
N VAL A 542 22.55 -13.11 -16.86
CA VAL A 542 23.87 -12.92 -16.30
C VAL A 542 24.12 -14.13 -15.42
N GLY A 543 25.27 -14.77 -15.57
CA GLY A 543 25.62 -15.96 -14.81
C GLY A 543 25.18 -15.85 -13.36
N ILE A 544 24.42 -16.87 -12.92
CA ILE A 544 23.96 -17.16 -11.56
C ILE A 544 24.56 -16.20 -10.51
N ILE A 545 23.86 -15.12 -10.17
CA ILE A 545 24.27 -14.28 -9.04
C ILE A 545 23.99 -15.10 -7.78
N LYS A 546 25.03 -15.41 -7.00
CA LYS A 546 24.85 -15.91 -5.63
C LYS A 546 24.17 -14.79 -4.83
N SER A 547 22.89 -14.95 -4.51
CA SER A 547 22.04 -13.97 -3.81
C SER A 547 22.45 -13.69 -2.37
N ILE A 548 23.42 -14.44 -1.84
CA ILE A 548 23.82 -14.46 -0.43
C ILE A 548 24.05 -13.05 0.12
N PRO A 549 24.76 -12.13 -0.58
CA PRO A 549 25.02 -10.82 0.00
C PRO A 549 23.76 -9.94 0.16
N LEU A 550 22.83 -10.00 -0.81
CA LEU A 550 21.55 -9.28 -0.72
C LEU A 550 20.62 -9.92 0.33
N ALA A 551 20.66 -11.25 0.46
CA ALA A 551 19.90 -11.97 1.49
C ALA A 551 20.39 -11.61 2.91
N ASP A 552 21.71 -11.61 3.12
CA ASP A 552 22.34 -11.21 4.39
C ASP A 552 22.01 -9.77 4.78
N THR A 553 21.91 -8.90 3.77
CA THR A 553 21.55 -7.50 3.92
C THR A 553 20.14 -7.33 4.44
N LEU A 554 19.19 -8.04 3.83
CA LEU A 554 17.81 -8.04 4.28
C LEU A 554 17.65 -8.63 5.67
N ARG A 555 18.35 -9.72 5.99
CA ARG A 555 18.30 -10.30 7.34
C ARG A 555 18.69 -9.28 8.41
N LYS A 556 19.72 -8.48 8.17
CA LYS A 556 20.28 -7.53 9.16
C LYS A 556 19.55 -6.19 9.21
N SER A 557 18.94 -5.76 8.12
CA SER A 557 18.29 -4.44 8.06
C SER A 557 17.01 -4.42 8.91
N LYS A 558 16.94 -3.46 9.83
CA LYS A 558 15.76 -3.16 10.66
C LYS A 558 14.96 -1.95 10.15
N THR A 559 15.39 -1.39 9.03
CA THR A 559 14.95 -0.09 8.50
C THR A 559 14.25 -0.21 7.17
N LEU A 560 14.63 -1.21 6.38
CA LEU A 560 14.08 -1.45 5.06
C LEU A 560 12.68 -2.08 5.15
N GLU A 561 11.68 -1.35 4.65
CA GLU A 561 10.29 -1.80 4.54
C GLU A 561 9.98 -2.40 3.19
N ALA A 562 10.55 -1.83 2.12
CA ALA A 562 10.26 -2.24 0.77
C ALA A 562 11.54 -2.58 0.03
N MET A 563 11.58 -3.78 -0.55
CA MET A 563 12.61 -4.15 -1.51
C MET A 563 11.98 -4.62 -2.81
N GLU A 564 12.38 -3.98 -3.90
CA GLU A 564 12.09 -4.45 -5.24
C GLU A 564 13.39 -4.87 -5.91
N CYS A 565 13.41 -6.04 -6.49
CA CYS A 565 14.63 -6.55 -7.09
C CYS A 565 14.34 -7.22 -8.43
N ASP A 566 14.73 -6.53 -9.49
CA ASP A 566 14.62 -6.97 -10.87
C ASP A 566 15.89 -7.74 -11.26
N LEU A 567 16.11 -8.87 -10.56
CA LEU A 567 17.21 -9.80 -10.79
C LEU A 567 16.67 -11.22 -11.03
N ILE A 568 17.34 -11.94 -11.92
CA ILE A 568 17.07 -13.37 -12.14
C ILE A 568 17.90 -14.19 -11.15
N PHE A 569 17.24 -14.86 -10.21
CA PHE A 569 17.86 -15.77 -9.25
C PHE A 569 17.69 -17.23 -9.67
N ASN A 570 18.67 -18.08 -9.35
CA ASN A 570 18.48 -19.53 -9.45
C ASN A 570 17.71 -20.10 -8.24
N ARG A 571 17.23 -21.35 -8.33
CA ARG A 571 16.44 -21.99 -7.26
C ARG A 571 17.17 -22.04 -5.92
N HIS A 572 18.48 -22.28 -5.91
CA HIS A 572 19.28 -22.35 -4.68
C HIS A 572 19.38 -20.97 -4.00
N ALA A 573 19.73 -19.95 -4.77
CA ALA A 573 19.82 -18.55 -4.35
C ALA A 573 18.49 -18.06 -3.75
N LEU A 574 17.36 -18.41 -4.36
CA LEU A 574 16.03 -18.06 -3.84
C LEU A 574 15.68 -18.77 -2.53
N ARG A 575 16.10 -20.03 -2.35
CA ARG A 575 15.88 -20.78 -1.11
C ARG A 575 16.67 -20.17 0.04
N GLU A 576 17.95 -19.90 -0.17
CA GLU A 576 18.81 -19.21 0.80
C GLU A 576 18.24 -17.82 1.12
N PHE A 577 17.81 -17.08 0.11
CA PHE A 577 17.18 -15.77 0.31
C PHE A 577 15.93 -15.85 1.19
N SER A 578 15.08 -16.86 0.96
CA SER A 578 13.87 -17.07 1.76
C SER A 578 14.19 -17.39 3.22
N LYS A 579 15.24 -18.19 3.47
CA LYS A 579 15.68 -18.53 4.84
C LYS A 579 16.13 -17.30 5.61
N HIS A 580 16.92 -16.43 4.98
CA HIS A 580 17.41 -15.19 5.61
C HIS A 580 16.31 -14.17 5.92
N LEU A 581 15.19 -14.23 5.19
CA LEU A 581 14.03 -13.37 5.42
C LEU A 581 13.16 -13.82 6.60
N GLU A 582 13.24 -15.08 7.02
CA GLU A 582 12.41 -15.59 8.13
C GLU A 582 12.71 -14.82 9.44
N GLU A 583 13.94 -14.33 9.61
CA GLU A 583 14.39 -13.52 10.76
C GLU A 583 14.14 -12.01 10.58
N ASN A 584 13.70 -11.55 9.41
CA ASN A 584 13.41 -10.13 9.18
C ASN A 584 11.95 -9.80 9.52
N TYR A 585 11.75 -8.79 10.38
CA TYR A 585 10.42 -8.30 10.77
C TYR A 585 10.09 -6.88 10.28
N ALA A 586 11.03 -6.21 9.61
CA ALA A 586 10.87 -4.83 9.13
C ALA A 586 10.23 -4.75 7.73
N LEU A 587 10.53 -5.72 6.87
CA LEU A 587 10.18 -5.74 5.45
C LEU A 587 8.71 -6.13 5.23
N THR A 588 7.89 -5.20 4.78
CA THR A 588 6.45 -5.39 4.50
C THR A 588 6.19 -5.61 3.01
N GLU A 589 7.00 -5.02 2.13
CA GLU A 589 6.89 -5.15 0.69
C GLU A 589 8.12 -5.82 0.06
N LEU A 590 7.90 -6.91 -0.67
CA LEU A 590 8.97 -7.62 -1.38
C LEU A 590 8.54 -8.01 -2.79
N LYS A 591 9.13 -7.34 -3.79
CA LYS A 591 8.84 -7.54 -5.22
C LYS A 591 10.08 -8.11 -5.92
N PHE A 592 9.94 -9.23 -6.63
CA PHE A 592 10.97 -9.73 -7.56
C PHE A 592 10.38 -9.96 -8.94
N CYS A 593 11.14 -9.61 -9.97
CA CYS A 593 10.90 -10.02 -11.35
C CYS A 593 11.58 -11.38 -11.59
N ILE A 594 10.84 -12.48 -11.45
CA ILE A 594 11.39 -13.84 -11.66
C ILE A 594 10.82 -14.39 -12.96
N ARG A 595 11.65 -14.53 -13.99
CA ARG A 595 11.33 -15.35 -15.16
C ARG A 595 11.49 -16.83 -14.77
N ASN A 596 10.50 -17.68 -15.05
CA ASN A 596 10.28 -19.04 -14.53
C ASN A 596 9.80 -19.10 -13.08
N GLU A 597 8.48 -19.09 -12.92
CA GLU A 597 7.77 -19.22 -11.64
C GLU A 597 8.06 -20.57 -10.97
N ASN A 598 8.75 -20.56 -9.83
CA ASN A 598 8.55 -21.61 -8.83
C ASN A 598 7.53 -21.08 -7.81
N PHE A 599 6.34 -21.67 -7.82
CA PHE A 599 5.20 -21.25 -7.02
C PHE A 599 5.50 -21.19 -5.51
N ASP A 600 6.31 -22.12 -4.99
CA ASP A 600 6.61 -22.18 -3.54
C ASP A 600 7.48 -21.02 -3.06
N ILE A 601 8.42 -20.55 -3.89
CA ILE A 601 9.29 -19.42 -3.55
C ILE A 601 8.51 -18.11 -3.58
N VAL A 602 7.69 -17.92 -4.63
CA VAL A 602 6.80 -16.77 -4.75
C VAL A 602 5.83 -16.74 -3.56
N ARG A 603 5.34 -17.91 -3.12
CA ARG A 603 4.51 -18.03 -1.92
C ARG A 603 5.25 -17.59 -0.66
N LYS A 604 6.44 -18.13 -0.38
CA LYS A 604 7.23 -17.77 0.80
C LYS A 604 7.52 -16.27 0.87
N ARG A 605 7.91 -15.66 -0.26
CA ARG A 605 8.11 -14.22 -0.39
C ARG A 605 6.90 -13.41 0.08
N HIS A 606 5.74 -13.70 -0.51
CA HIS A 606 4.53 -12.98 -0.17
C HIS A 606 4.14 -13.25 1.28
N HIS A 607 4.28 -14.48 1.77
CA HIS A 607 3.99 -14.79 3.16
C HIS A 607 4.81 -13.93 4.13
N ILE A 608 6.11 -13.71 3.90
CA ILE A 608 6.94 -12.89 4.80
C ILE A 608 6.46 -11.43 4.87
N GLY A 609 6.23 -10.79 3.72
CA GLY A 609 5.72 -9.40 3.71
C GLY A 609 4.38 -9.28 4.42
N ARG A 610 3.50 -10.26 4.23
CA ARG A 610 2.19 -10.35 4.89
C ARG A 610 2.29 -10.56 6.39
N ARG A 611 3.13 -11.51 6.82
CA ARG A 611 3.44 -11.77 8.23
C ARG A 611 3.92 -10.49 8.90
N ASN A 612 4.89 -9.82 8.30
CA ASN A 612 5.46 -8.59 8.84
C ASN A 612 4.42 -7.47 8.86
N THR A 613 3.57 -7.34 7.85
CA THR A 613 2.47 -6.37 7.85
C THR A 613 1.53 -6.57 9.05
N VAL A 614 1.11 -7.81 9.31
CA VAL A 614 0.26 -8.17 10.46
C VAL A 614 0.98 -7.91 11.78
N LEU A 615 2.24 -8.36 11.92
CA LEU A 615 3.05 -8.14 13.13
C LEU A 615 3.19 -6.65 13.45
N GLN A 616 3.49 -5.83 12.44
CA GLN A 616 3.68 -4.39 12.60
C GLN A 616 2.38 -3.69 13.01
N GLN A 617 1.22 -4.14 12.51
CA GLN A 617 -0.07 -3.59 12.90
C GLN A 617 -0.49 -3.99 14.32
N GLN A 618 -0.30 -5.25 14.68
CA GLN A 618 -0.54 -5.75 16.03
C GLN A 618 0.38 -5.09 17.07
N ALA A 619 1.65 -4.89 16.72
CA ALA A 619 2.59 -4.16 17.56
C ALA A 619 2.19 -2.69 17.75
N LEU A 620 1.66 -2.04 16.70
CA LEU A 620 1.12 -0.69 16.80
C LEU A 620 -0.04 -0.63 17.79
N HIS A 621 -0.98 -1.58 17.73
CA HIS A 621 -2.07 -1.67 18.72
C HIS A 621 -1.55 -1.86 20.14
N PHE A 622 -0.52 -2.68 20.33
CA PHE A 622 0.10 -2.85 21.64
C PHE A 622 0.66 -1.53 22.19
N VAL A 623 1.32 -0.72 21.34
CA VAL A 623 1.90 0.57 21.73
C VAL A 623 0.81 1.59 22.07
N LEU A 624 -0.23 1.68 21.24
CA LEU A 624 -1.25 2.74 21.35
C LEU A 624 -2.34 2.43 22.38
N CYS A 625 -2.64 1.15 22.63
CA CYS A 625 -3.69 0.75 23.55
C CYS A 625 -3.11 0.34 24.91
N ASP A 626 -3.81 0.65 26.01
CA ASP A 626 -3.50 0.09 27.32
C ASP A 626 -4.06 -1.34 27.43
N THR A 627 -3.34 -2.28 26.83
CA THR A 627 -3.76 -3.66 26.65
C THR A 627 -2.67 -4.64 27.10
N MET A 628 -3.11 -5.82 27.53
CA MET A 628 -2.27 -6.98 27.89
C MET A 628 -2.55 -8.17 26.96
N VAL A 629 -3.11 -7.92 25.77
CA VAL A 629 -3.37 -8.96 24.77
C VAL A 629 -2.05 -9.59 24.34
N ARG A 630 -1.91 -10.89 24.63
CA ARG A 630 -0.70 -11.66 24.41
C ARG A 630 -0.21 -11.64 22.97
N ARG A 631 -1.08 -11.84 21.98
CA ARG A 631 -0.69 -11.86 20.56
C ARG A 631 -0.08 -10.53 20.09
N TRP A 632 -0.58 -9.40 20.59
CA TRP A 632 -0.02 -8.10 20.26
C TRP A 632 1.30 -7.85 20.98
N ALA A 633 1.45 -8.34 22.22
CA ALA A 633 2.72 -8.32 22.94
C ALA A 633 3.79 -9.21 22.26
N GLU A 634 3.39 -10.39 21.74
CA GLU A 634 4.26 -11.25 20.92
C GLU A 634 4.71 -10.50 19.66
N ALA A 635 3.77 -9.90 18.92
CA ALA A 635 4.08 -9.13 17.72
C ALA A 635 5.00 -7.93 17.99
N PHE A 636 4.76 -7.22 19.09
CA PHE A 636 5.60 -6.13 19.56
C PHE A 636 6.99 -6.63 19.94
N SER A 637 7.10 -7.77 20.65
CA SER A 637 8.42 -8.34 21.02
C SER A 637 9.31 -8.61 19.80
N LEU A 638 8.70 -8.98 18.66
CA LEU A 638 9.40 -9.26 17.40
C LEU A 638 9.73 -8.01 16.58
N THR A 639 9.02 -6.90 16.79
CA THR A 639 9.10 -5.71 15.91
C THR A 639 9.53 -4.42 16.61
N HIS A 640 9.63 -4.38 17.95
CA HIS A 640 9.88 -3.17 18.74
C HIS A 640 11.17 -2.41 18.36
N ASP A 641 12.16 -3.10 17.83
CA ASP A 641 13.45 -2.53 17.43
C ASP A 641 13.47 -2.02 15.97
N THR A 642 12.42 -2.30 15.19
CA THR A 642 12.30 -1.92 13.78
C THR A 642 11.96 -0.43 13.61
N ALA A 643 12.49 0.20 12.55
CA ALA A 643 12.13 1.58 12.22
C ALA A 643 10.72 1.68 11.61
N THR A 644 10.22 0.58 11.04
CA THR A 644 8.86 0.44 10.52
C THR A 644 7.81 0.72 11.61
N LEU A 645 7.95 0.08 12.78
CA LEU A 645 7.03 0.30 13.90
C LEU A 645 7.07 1.75 14.39
N ARG A 646 8.28 2.31 14.56
CA ARG A 646 8.47 3.70 15.00
C ARG A 646 7.72 4.67 14.09
N ARG A 647 7.84 4.52 12.76
CA ARG A 647 7.12 5.38 11.82
C ARG A 647 5.62 5.20 11.87
N LYS A 648 5.12 3.96 11.99
CA LYS A 648 3.69 3.73 12.20
C LYS A 648 3.16 4.43 13.46
N VAL A 649 3.96 4.45 14.54
CA VAL A 649 3.61 5.19 15.77
C VAL A 649 3.61 6.70 15.52
N GLN A 650 4.60 7.23 14.79
CA GLN A 650 4.62 8.66 14.41
C GLN A 650 3.39 9.04 13.59
N GLU A 651 3.08 8.27 12.55
CA GLU A 651 1.94 8.49 11.66
C GLU A 651 0.62 8.43 12.43
N ALA A 652 0.46 7.45 13.32
CA ALA A 652 -0.78 7.29 14.10
C ALA A 652 -0.95 8.34 15.22
N THR A 653 0.12 8.94 15.72
CA THR A 653 0.08 9.89 16.85
C THR A 653 0.31 11.35 16.45
N GLY A 654 0.79 11.59 15.24
CA GLY A 654 1.23 12.92 14.78
C GLY A 654 2.47 13.46 15.51
N LYS A 655 3.18 12.62 16.30
CA LYS A 655 4.32 13.05 17.12
C LYS A 655 5.65 12.98 16.35
N CYS A 656 6.67 13.66 16.87
CA CYS A 656 8.02 13.62 16.31
C CYS A 656 8.66 12.22 16.49
N ALA A 657 9.79 11.98 15.82
CA ALA A 657 10.49 10.69 15.85
C ALA A 657 10.96 10.31 17.26
N GLU A 658 11.42 11.29 18.03
CA GLU A 658 11.93 11.11 19.39
C GLU A 658 10.81 10.70 20.35
N ASP A 659 9.66 11.36 20.25
CA ASP A 659 8.48 11.04 21.05
C ASP A 659 7.94 9.63 20.73
N ALA A 660 7.89 9.27 19.45
CA ALA A 660 7.47 7.92 19.05
C ALA A 660 8.44 6.84 19.55
N GLU A 661 9.75 7.11 19.54
CA GLU A 661 10.74 6.22 20.13
C GLU A 661 10.56 6.11 21.65
N CYS A 662 10.29 7.21 22.35
CA CYS A 662 9.97 7.18 23.78
C CYS A 662 8.72 6.35 24.08
N LEU A 663 7.66 6.45 23.26
CA LEU A 663 6.46 5.62 23.41
C LEU A 663 6.76 4.13 23.25
N VAL A 664 7.53 3.75 22.22
CA VAL A 664 7.94 2.36 22.01
C VAL A 664 8.79 1.85 23.18
N ARG A 665 9.75 2.64 23.66
CA ARG A 665 10.60 2.29 24.82
C ARG A 665 9.80 2.14 26.12
N ALA A 666 8.86 3.05 26.37
CA ALA A 666 7.98 2.97 27.54
C ALA A 666 7.09 1.72 27.48
N LYS A 667 6.57 1.37 26.30
CA LYS A 667 5.78 0.15 26.13
C LYS A 667 6.63 -1.12 26.28
N TRP A 668 7.88 -1.13 25.84
CA TRP A 668 8.82 -2.22 26.11
C TRP A 668 9.02 -2.46 27.61
N PHE A 669 9.25 -1.39 28.38
CA PHE A 669 9.36 -1.51 29.83
C PHE A 669 8.08 -2.04 30.48
N THR A 670 6.92 -1.59 29.99
CA THR A 670 5.60 -2.08 30.43
C THR A 670 5.41 -3.57 30.16
N LEU A 671 5.83 -4.05 28.98
CA LEU A 671 5.81 -5.47 28.64
C LEU A 671 6.69 -6.26 29.61
N CYS A 672 7.92 -5.82 29.86
CA CYS A 672 8.86 -6.53 30.73
C CYS A 672 8.31 -6.66 32.16
N ILE A 673 7.73 -5.60 32.74
CA ILE A 673 7.12 -5.67 34.07
C ILE A 673 5.94 -6.66 34.11
N ASN A 674 5.15 -6.69 33.05
CA ASN A 674 3.95 -7.53 32.97
C ASN A 674 4.20 -8.87 32.28
N PHE A 675 5.46 -9.24 32.01
CA PHE A 675 5.81 -10.38 31.15
C PHE A 675 5.12 -11.67 31.59
N PHE A 676 5.20 -12.01 32.87
CA PHE A 676 4.62 -13.24 33.42
C PHE A 676 3.09 -13.27 33.39
N LYS A 677 2.45 -12.08 33.46
CA LYS A 677 1.00 -11.93 33.35
C LYS A 677 0.55 -12.03 31.89
N ILE A 678 1.24 -11.34 30.98
CA ILE A 678 1.00 -11.36 29.53
C ILE A 678 1.20 -12.78 28.96
N THR A 679 2.22 -13.49 29.41
CA THR A 679 2.50 -14.88 28.99
C THR A 679 1.64 -15.91 29.70
N GLU A 680 0.79 -15.48 30.65
CA GLU A 680 -0.10 -16.32 31.46
C GLU A 680 0.62 -17.39 32.31
N VAL A 681 1.94 -17.27 32.46
CA VAL A 681 2.72 -18.05 33.43
C VAL A 681 2.22 -17.76 34.85
N VAL A 682 1.79 -16.52 35.09
CA VAL A 682 1.25 -16.04 36.37
C VAL A 682 -0.15 -15.47 36.13
N LYS A 683 -1.14 -16.00 36.87
CA LYS A 683 -2.54 -15.49 36.80
C LYS A 683 -2.70 -14.14 37.48
N GLU A 684 -2.17 -14.01 38.70
CA GLU A 684 -2.38 -12.82 39.53
C GLU A 684 -1.06 -12.19 39.97
N ARG A 685 -0.24 -12.92 40.74
CA ARG A 685 1.05 -12.45 41.23
C ARG A 685 2.03 -13.61 41.46
N ILE A 686 3.32 -13.30 41.43
CA ILE A 686 4.38 -14.23 41.81
C ILE A 686 4.45 -14.23 43.35
N VAL A 687 4.45 -15.42 43.96
CA VAL A 687 4.61 -15.58 45.42
C VAL A 687 5.61 -16.70 45.67
N CYS A 688 6.65 -16.44 46.46
CA CYS A 688 7.58 -17.47 46.88
C CYS A 688 7.06 -18.20 48.12
N ASN A 689 6.94 -19.53 48.01
CA ASN A 689 6.50 -20.41 49.10
C ASN A 689 7.75 -20.87 49.89
N LEU A 690 8.17 -20.11 50.90
CA LEU A 690 9.22 -20.39 51.91
C LEU A 690 10.68 -19.97 51.67
N SER A 691 11.36 -19.89 52.81
CA SER A 691 12.28 -18.83 53.24
C SER A 691 13.67 -19.41 53.51
N SER A 692 14.55 -19.39 52.52
CA SER A 692 15.98 -19.53 52.83
C SER A 692 16.45 -18.22 53.48
N PRO A 693 16.89 -18.22 54.76
CA PRO A 693 17.32 -17.00 55.42
C PRO A 693 18.48 -16.37 54.63
N GLY A 694 18.26 -15.15 54.13
CA GLY A 694 19.27 -14.38 53.39
C GLY A 694 19.25 -14.50 51.85
N ALA A 695 18.39 -15.32 51.25
CA ALA A 695 18.25 -15.38 49.79
C ALA A 695 17.27 -14.33 49.26
N MET A 696 17.66 -13.58 48.22
CA MET A 696 16.74 -12.68 47.50
C MET A 696 15.72 -13.51 46.72
N GLN A 697 14.44 -13.25 46.95
CA GLN A 697 13.33 -13.97 46.33
C GLN A 697 12.76 -13.18 45.14
N ILE A 698 12.23 -13.87 44.14
CA ILE A 698 11.74 -13.25 42.90
C ILE A 698 10.52 -12.34 43.14
N ASP A 699 9.69 -12.65 44.13
CA ASP A 699 8.54 -11.84 44.56
C ASP A 699 8.94 -10.58 45.36
N ARG A 700 10.23 -10.46 45.72
CA ARG A 700 10.82 -9.29 46.39
C ARG A 700 11.72 -8.45 45.48
N LEU A 701 11.84 -8.80 44.19
CA LEU A 701 12.51 -7.95 43.22
C LEU A 701 11.70 -6.68 42.99
N ASP A 702 12.38 -5.55 42.88
CA ASP A 702 11.73 -4.33 42.42
C ASP A 702 11.35 -4.43 40.92
N LEU A 703 10.47 -3.53 40.46
CA LEU A 703 10.01 -3.54 39.07
C LEU A 703 11.17 -3.41 38.05
N PRO A 704 12.19 -2.56 38.26
CA PRO A 704 13.36 -2.51 37.37
C PRO A 704 14.13 -3.83 37.26
N LEU A 705 14.39 -4.53 38.38
CA LEU A 705 15.08 -5.82 38.37
C LEU A 705 14.23 -6.90 37.68
N LEU A 706 12.93 -6.93 37.96
CA LEU A 706 12.01 -7.86 37.29
C LEU A 706 11.95 -7.60 35.78
N ALA A 707 11.91 -6.33 35.38
CA ALA A 707 11.96 -5.94 33.97
C ALA A 707 13.28 -6.32 33.30
N HIS A 708 14.41 -6.22 34.03
CA HIS A 708 15.70 -6.67 33.54
C HIS A 708 15.73 -8.18 33.33
N VAL A 709 15.21 -8.98 34.27
CA VAL A 709 15.07 -10.45 34.09
C VAL A 709 14.20 -10.76 32.87
N ALA A 710 13.03 -10.13 32.76
CA ALA A 710 12.12 -10.34 31.64
C ALA A 710 12.72 -9.92 30.28
N SER A 711 13.68 -8.98 30.26
CA SER A 711 14.35 -8.55 29.02
C SER A 711 15.16 -9.64 28.32
N PHE A 712 15.51 -10.71 29.04
CA PHE A 712 16.17 -11.90 28.49
C PHE A 712 15.18 -12.98 28.01
N LEU A 713 13.88 -12.78 28.25
CA LEU A 713 12.82 -13.71 27.89
C LEU A 713 12.06 -13.20 26.66
N LYS A 714 11.49 -14.11 25.87
CA LYS A 714 10.66 -13.76 24.73
C LYS A 714 9.26 -14.32 24.90
N VAL A 715 8.26 -13.50 24.60
CA VAL A 715 6.85 -13.88 24.77
C VAL A 715 6.51 -15.11 23.93
N HIS A 716 7.09 -15.21 22.72
CA HIS A 716 6.87 -16.33 21.79
C HIS A 716 7.57 -17.64 22.19
N ASP A 717 8.50 -17.63 23.16
CA ASP A 717 9.16 -18.85 23.63
C ASP A 717 8.27 -19.64 24.61
N ILE A 718 7.27 -18.99 25.22
CA ILE A 718 6.35 -19.62 26.16
C ILE A 718 5.26 -20.36 25.38
N LYS A 719 5.24 -21.69 25.39
CA LYS A 719 4.13 -22.46 24.80
C LYS A 719 2.93 -22.45 25.74
N VAL A 720 1.75 -22.09 25.23
CA VAL A 720 0.49 -22.35 25.94
C VAL A 720 0.20 -23.83 25.77
N ASP A 721 0.04 -24.54 26.88
CA ASP A 721 -0.33 -25.95 26.85
C ASP A 721 -1.82 -26.05 26.45
N SER A 722 -2.07 -26.43 25.20
CA SER A 722 -3.43 -26.60 24.66
C SER A 722 -4.13 -27.86 25.17
N SER A 723 -3.45 -28.68 25.97
CA SER A 723 -3.98 -29.94 26.50
C SER A 723 -4.85 -29.79 27.75
N HIS A 724 -4.91 -28.59 28.34
CA HIS A 724 -5.75 -28.30 29.50
C HIS A 724 -6.61 -27.07 29.20
N PRO A 725 -7.88 -27.25 28.77
CA PRO A 725 -8.84 -26.16 28.82
C PRO A 725 -8.93 -25.70 30.28
N ARG A 726 -8.62 -24.42 30.52
CA ARG A 726 -8.82 -23.77 31.81
C ARG A 726 -10.17 -23.09 31.84
#